data_AF-A0A8T5ZY55-F1
#
_entry.id   AF-A0A8T5ZY55-F1
#
_cell.length_a   1.000
_cell.length_b   1.000
_cell.length_c   1.000
_cell.angle_alpha   90.00
_cell.angle_beta   90.00
_cell.angle_gamma   90.00
#
_symmetry.space_group_name_H-M   'P 1'
#
loop_
_entity.id
_entity.type
_entity.pdbx_description
1 polymer ?
#
loop_
_entity_poly.entity_id
_entity_poly.type
_entity_poly.pdbx_seq_one_letter_code
_entity_poly.pdbx_strand_id
1 'polypeptide(L)'
;MRGSEEKSTPDVLDSAQLVRIEAVHRGFLYQHLYAVGCLLLAQKASVEAVTVELDEDIELNSGQERIYVQVKTRLKPIILSDVSGALARFAELRNEHTDGRRQGSASFVIVANQAPGSHLQKMIEDNMLPADVRFIWPQSTAERHPALPPAWDTVADAAAWCIAQAEQLNFSLLSPESLIWKMAGLVQLAATGGDADGQHAFYTRDLPALFEQLIVQLQDFPAPPTLYRPQREEPSFVSDERIRIICGLSGAGKTAWAAQAAQHSTQACAYYDAGDLPGPALASTLVRELAARFATQEQGGLRRILLPGASGVEALRTFDTFLQQRNDNLLLVLDNAHRIPVENLRDVLHATTRIHFVLLCQPHDNVRQLEAMTGLQRESLQGWDIDTVAAAVADLGGHASALGYEQLRSYTGGLPLYVESAARVAAEEYKGDIDTLCAELRQQENSTETAQEVILSRVYQGFESLVQNAVALFSLSDVGLSRDEVSEYLARSLNIPSNGAATLIKKMRATGTIENYGNQTLKVHDAVRALGLQHLTMMDVDIVNNALLALKDLLIESLQQERDTSRFSLLTQIYIKLNDVMTLIALSGEELFYEMGIAVDIMESLKQATASDSLAPLQKFWALDGLVFSELKDGVSEQIAQWLEAMGALLTEHEFGYRERTAYTMKRMLFLSEKGDLSEVQTLAEDARPSLPDEEHARIFDYNHAIALWRLKRYKQAETLCLSVVNRYYALFGITPQDVMGKNSDVLWAIINQPENVHEHIKHLADALELLARINDAQGKVSPFLRIHAMKFYNMTAAPESLVRVGQDLADEFVAIKDYVGAREVMEQYVLPVVNEAGLVQRLVQVRSQYAVILALAGEHEQAEAEMCRLAPFFEGLTGEQRLEVENQSNYIAQLAYKAAKSEVTRLFGAVGRNEPCPCGSGVKYKKCHGA
;
A
#
# COMPACT_ATOMS: atom_id res chain seq x y z
N MET A 1 -29.59 -33.44 -11.69
CA MET A 1 -28.84 -33.75 -12.92
C MET A 1 -27.37 -33.43 -12.70
N ARG A 2 -26.53 -34.44 -12.54
CA ARG A 2 -25.06 -34.32 -12.63
C ARG A 2 -24.58 -35.43 -13.55
N GLY A 3 -23.81 -35.06 -14.56
CA GLY A 3 -23.32 -35.92 -15.61
C GLY A 3 -22.34 -36.96 -15.08
N SER A 4 -22.44 -38.16 -15.63
CA SER A 4 -21.50 -39.25 -15.48
C SER A 4 -20.26 -38.98 -16.32
N GLU A 5 -19.24 -38.36 -15.73
CA GLU A 5 -17.86 -38.54 -16.19
C GLU A 5 -17.25 -39.70 -15.40
N GLU A 6 -17.02 -40.83 -16.05
CA GLU A 6 -16.17 -41.90 -15.52
C GLU A 6 -14.74 -41.34 -15.37
N LYS A 7 -14.42 -40.84 -14.18
CA LYS A 7 -13.03 -40.53 -13.82
C LYS A 7 -12.24 -41.84 -13.80
N SER A 8 -11.21 -41.95 -14.64
CA SER A 8 -10.24 -43.04 -14.57
C SER A 8 -9.57 -43.04 -13.20
N THR A 9 -9.76 -44.10 -12.42
CA THR A 9 -9.04 -44.30 -11.17
C THR A 9 -7.53 -44.33 -11.46
N PRO A 10 -6.69 -43.61 -10.70
CA PRO A 10 -5.24 -43.62 -10.90
C PRO A 10 -4.66 -45.03 -10.79
N ASP A 11 -3.55 -45.31 -11.49
CA ASP A 11 -2.87 -46.63 -11.50
C ASP A 11 -2.46 -47.05 -10.07
N VAL A 12 -3.07 -48.12 -9.55
CA VAL A 12 -2.84 -48.62 -8.19
C VAL A 12 -1.80 -49.75 -8.22
N LEU A 13 -0.72 -49.63 -7.44
CA LEU A 13 0.37 -50.61 -7.35
C LEU A 13 -0.07 -51.99 -6.80
N ASP A 14 -0.96 -52.03 -5.80
CA ASP A 14 -1.57 -53.27 -5.26
C ASP A 14 -3.08 -53.05 -5.00
N SER A 15 -3.91 -53.51 -5.94
CA SER A 15 -5.36 -53.43 -5.83
C SER A 15 -5.91 -54.20 -4.63
N ALA A 16 -5.23 -55.25 -4.15
CA ALA A 16 -5.65 -56.00 -2.96
C ALA A 16 -5.34 -55.23 -1.67
N GLN A 17 -4.30 -54.40 -1.65
CA GLN A 17 -4.05 -53.47 -0.55
C GLN A 17 -5.11 -52.37 -0.52
N LEU A 18 -5.48 -51.79 -1.66
CA LEU A 18 -6.54 -50.78 -1.73
C LEU A 18 -7.88 -51.32 -1.20
N VAL A 19 -8.30 -52.52 -1.64
CA VAL A 19 -9.52 -53.16 -1.15
C VAL A 19 -9.51 -53.36 0.37
N ARG A 20 -8.34 -53.68 0.95
CA ARG A 20 -8.17 -53.82 2.41
C ARG A 20 -8.31 -52.48 3.12
N ILE A 21 -7.65 -51.43 2.63
CA ILE A 21 -7.73 -50.07 3.20
C ILE A 21 -9.18 -49.59 3.16
N GLU A 22 -9.83 -49.69 2.00
CA GLU A 22 -11.23 -49.28 1.83
C GLU A 22 -12.17 -50.07 2.74
N ALA A 23 -11.98 -51.39 2.87
CA ALA A 23 -12.82 -52.22 3.74
C ALA A 23 -12.69 -51.82 5.22
N VAL A 24 -11.48 -51.49 5.68
CA VAL A 24 -11.22 -51.05 7.05
C VAL A 24 -11.87 -49.68 7.32
N HIS A 25 -11.61 -48.67 6.48
CA HIS A 25 -12.19 -47.33 6.66
C HIS A 25 -13.72 -47.33 6.51
N ARG A 26 -14.26 -48.14 5.60
CA ARG A 26 -15.71 -48.32 5.44
C ARG A 26 -16.34 -48.93 6.68
N GLY A 27 -15.67 -49.90 7.30
CA GLY A 27 -16.13 -50.54 8.53
C GLY A 27 -16.20 -49.57 9.70
N PHE A 28 -15.11 -48.84 9.96
CA PHE A 28 -15.09 -47.84 11.03
C PHE A 28 -16.11 -46.73 10.81
N LEU A 29 -16.22 -46.21 9.58
CA LEU A 29 -17.19 -45.15 9.31
C LEU A 29 -18.63 -45.64 9.48
N TYR A 30 -18.95 -46.86 9.06
CA TYR A 30 -20.26 -47.45 9.29
C TYR A 30 -20.58 -47.59 10.79
N GLN A 31 -19.61 -48.03 11.58
CA GLN A 31 -19.74 -48.11 13.04
C GLN A 31 -19.94 -46.74 13.68
N HIS A 32 -19.17 -45.72 13.28
CA HIS A 32 -19.33 -44.36 13.80
C HIS A 32 -20.71 -43.79 13.48
N LEU A 33 -21.22 -44.00 12.25
CA LEU A 33 -22.57 -43.60 11.88
C LEU A 33 -23.64 -44.37 12.65
N TYR A 34 -23.40 -45.66 12.96
CA TYR A 34 -24.30 -46.44 13.81
C TYR A 34 -24.36 -45.87 15.24
N ALA A 35 -23.21 -45.49 15.81
CA ALA A 35 -23.14 -44.81 17.10
C ALA A 35 -23.83 -43.44 17.07
N VAL A 36 -23.67 -42.66 16.00
CA VAL A 36 -24.41 -41.40 15.79
C VAL A 36 -25.92 -41.66 15.75
N GLY A 37 -26.38 -42.70 15.05
CA GLY A 37 -27.79 -43.10 15.05
C GLY A 37 -28.31 -43.45 16.43
N CYS A 38 -27.51 -44.16 17.24
CA CYS A 38 -27.80 -44.41 18.66
C CYS A 38 -27.94 -43.11 19.47
N LEU A 39 -27.02 -42.15 19.29
CA LEU A 39 -27.07 -40.84 19.98
C LEU A 39 -28.34 -40.05 19.64
N LEU A 40 -28.77 -40.07 18.36
CA LEU A 40 -29.98 -39.40 17.91
C LEU A 40 -31.25 -40.01 18.53
N LEU A 41 -31.25 -41.31 18.83
CA LEU A 41 -32.37 -42.02 19.45
C LEU A 41 -32.32 -42.02 20.98
N ALA A 42 -31.17 -41.73 21.58
CA ALA A 42 -30.89 -41.94 23.00
C ALA A 42 -31.92 -41.26 23.92
N GLN A 43 -32.25 -39.99 23.65
CA GLN A 43 -33.23 -39.24 24.45
C GLN A 43 -34.63 -39.84 24.36
N LYS A 44 -35.08 -40.23 23.16
CA LYS A 44 -36.41 -40.82 22.94
C LYS A 44 -36.53 -42.20 23.59
N ALA A 45 -35.42 -42.94 23.66
CA ALA A 45 -35.36 -44.28 24.20
C ALA A 45 -34.95 -44.34 25.69
N SER A 46 -34.84 -43.19 26.38
CA SER A 46 -34.42 -43.11 27.79
C SER A 46 -33.06 -43.78 28.07
N VAL A 47 -32.12 -43.66 27.13
CA VAL A 47 -30.72 -44.04 27.34
C VAL A 47 -30.03 -42.92 28.14
N GLU A 48 -29.20 -43.27 29.11
CA GLU A 48 -28.42 -42.31 29.91
C GLU A 48 -27.07 -41.99 29.26
N ALA A 49 -26.41 -43.01 28.70
CA ALA A 49 -25.11 -42.88 28.05
C ALA A 49 -24.94 -43.84 26.87
N VAL A 50 -24.23 -43.37 25.84
CA VAL A 50 -23.76 -44.17 24.70
C VAL A 50 -22.23 -44.19 24.75
N THR A 51 -21.65 -45.38 24.87
CA THR A 51 -20.19 -45.58 24.92
C THR A 51 -19.72 -46.17 23.60
N VAL A 52 -18.53 -45.81 23.15
CA VAL A 52 -17.94 -46.28 21.89
C VAL A 52 -16.53 -46.83 22.11
N GLU A 53 -16.25 -48.00 21.53
CA GLU A 53 -14.92 -48.64 21.59
C GLU A 53 -14.39 -48.80 23.03
N LEU A 54 -15.24 -49.30 23.94
CA LEU A 54 -14.85 -49.62 25.32
C LEU A 54 -14.66 -51.13 25.51
N ASP A 55 -15.73 -51.88 25.83
CA ASP A 55 -15.68 -53.35 25.87
C ASP A 55 -16.21 -53.99 24.58
N GLU A 56 -17.17 -53.32 23.93
CA GLU A 56 -17.66 -53.63 22.57
C GLU A 56 -17.71 -52.35 21.72
N ASP A 57 -17.97 -52.50 20.41
CA ASP A 57 -17.94 -51.39 19.45
C ASP A 57 -18.82 -50.20 19.91
N ILE A 58 -20.03 -50.49 20.41
CA ILE A 58 -20.98 -49.51 20.97
C ILE A 58 -21.73 -50.13 22.15
N GLU A 59 -21.92 -49.36 23.22
CA GLU A 59 -22.70 -49.78 24.40
C GLU A 59 -23.75 -48.72 24.76
N LEU A 60 -25.00 -49.15 24.96
CA LEU A 60 -26.09 -48.29 25.42
C LEU A 60 -26.41 -48.62 26.87
N ASN A 61 -26.41 -47.61 27.74
CA ASN A 61 -26.77 -47.78 29.16
C ASN A 61 -28.01 -46.96 29.50
N SER A 62 -29.07 -47.60 29.98
CA SER A 62 -30.29 -46.96 30.50
C SER A 62 -30.40 -47.01 32.03
N GLY A 63 -29.37 -47.53 32.73
CA GLY A 63 -29.38 -47.79 34.17
C GLY A 63 -30.08 -49.09 34.57
N GLN A 64 -31.11 -49.50 33.83
CA GLN A 64 -31.82 -50.78 34.04
C GLN A 64 -31.40 -51.88 33.06
N GLU A 65 -30.97 -51.51 31.86
CA GLU A 65 -30.49 -52.42 30.83
C GLU A 65 -29.20 -51.86 30.22
N ARG A 66 -28.27 -52.75 29.88
CA ARG A 66 -27.09 -52.44 29.08
C ARG A 66 -27.09 -53.27 27.80
N ILE A 67 -27.13 -52.58 26.67
CA ILE A 67 -27.14 -53.18 25.34
C ILE A 67 -25.75 -53.06 24.75
N TYR A 68 -25.11 -54.20 24.51
CA TYR A 68 -23.82 -54.31 23.84
C TYR A 68 -24.05 -54.51 22.35
N VAL A 69 -23.40 -53.72 21.51
CA VAL A 69 -23.59 -53.76 20.06
C VAL A 69 -22.25 -54.03 19.39
N GLN A 70 -22.22 -55.08 18.58
CA GLN A 70 -21.09 -55.38 17.70
C GLN A 70 -21.52 -55.10 16.26
N VAL A 71 -20.81 -54.21 15.58
CA VAL A 71 -21.06 -53.80 14.20
C VAL A 71 -20.13 -54.56 13.26
N LYS A 72 -20.68 -55.15 12.20
CA LYS A 72 -19.94 -55.93 11.21
C LYS A 72 -20.26 -55.49 9.78
N THR A 73 -19.24 -55.00 9.08
CA THR A 73 -19.33 -54.74 7.65
C THR A 73 -18.58 -55.80 6.84
N ARG A 74 -19.24 -56.42 5.87
CA ARG A 74 -18.66 -57.39 4.93
C ARG A 74 -19.18 -57.14 3.50
N LEU A 75 -18.46 -57.68 2.53
CA LEU A 75 -18.90 -57.79 1.13
C LEU A 75 -19.65 -59.10 0.85
N LYS A 76 -19.53 -60.08 1.75
CA LYS A 76 -20.16 -61.41 1.65
C LYS A 76 -21.03 -61.66 2.88
N PRO A 77 -21.96 -62.62 2.82
CA PRO A 77 -22.76 -63.02 3.98
C PRO A 77 -21.91 -63.33 5.22
N ILE A 78 -22.40 -62.94 6.40
CA ILE A 78 -21.69 -63.07 7.68
C ILE A 78 -21.64 -64.53 8.09
N ILE A 79 -20.45 -65.10 8.23
CA ILE A 79 -20.28 -66.49 8.66
C ILE A 79 -20.06 -66.57 10.17
N LEU A 80 -20.27 -67.75 10.77
CA LEU A 80 -20.17 -67.93 12.23
C LEU A 80 -18.81 -67.46 12.79
N SER A 81 -17.71 -67.72 12.09
CA SER A 81 -16.38 -67.29 12.52
C SER A 81 -16.19 -65.77 12.58
N ASP A 82 -17.00 -64.97 11.86
CA ASP A 82 -16.96 -63.51 11.96
C ASP A 82 -17.49 -62.99 13.31
N VAL A 83 -18.28 -63.80 14.02
CA VAL A 83 -19.01 -63.40 15.23
C VAL A 83 -18.70 -64.25 16.47
N SER A 84 -18.09 -65.44 16.31
CA SER A 84 -17.77 -66.34 17.43
C SER A 84 -16.98 -65.67 18.56
N GLY A 85 -16.01 -64.80 18.23
CA GLY A 85 -15.22 -64.08 19.23
C GLY A 85 -16.07 -63.09 20.03
N ALA A 86 -16.96 -62.35 19.36
CA ALA A 86 -17.85 -61.39 20.01
C ALA A 86 -18.91 -62.09 20.88
N LEU A 87 -19.42 -63.25 20.44
CA LEU A 87 -20.31 -64.10 21.25
C LEU A 87 -19.62 -64.63 22.51
N ALA A 88 -18.34 -65.02 22.42
CA ALA A 88 -17.56 -65.47 23.57
C ALA A 88 -17.31 -64.33 24.57
N ARG A 89 -16.92 -63.13 24.10
CA ARG A 89 -16.77 -61.95 24.96
C ARG A 89 -18.07 -61.53 25.62
N PHE A 90 -19.19 -61.57 24.90
CA PHE A 90 -20.48 -61.27 25.51
C PHE A 90 -20.85 -62.27 26.62
N ALA A 91 -20.47 -63.54 26.51
CA ALA A 91 -20.67 -64.50 27.60
C ALA A 91 -19.91 -64.10 28.87
N GLU A 92 -18.71 -63.53 28.75
CA GLU A 92 -17.95 -62.96 29.87
C GLU A 92 -18.65 -61.74 30.45
N LEU A 93 -19.07 -60.79 29.60
CA LEU A 93 -19.82 -59.59 30.02
C LEU A 93 -21.14 -59.97 30.72
N ARG A 94 -21.86 -60.97 30.22
CA ARG A 94 -23.09 -61.48 30.86
C ARG A 94 -22.81 -62.01 32.27
N ASN A 95 -21.68 -62.66 32.49
CA ASN A 95 -21.28 -63.12 33.82
C ASN A 95 -20.99 -61.93 34.75
N GLU A 96 -20.37 -60.85 34.26
CA GLU A 96 -20.16 -59.62 35.06
C GLU A 96 -21.47 -58.99 35.57
N HIS A 97 -22.52 -59.02 34.75
CA HIS A 97 -23.86 -58.58 35.16
C HIS A 97 -24.51 -59.55 36.15
N THR A 98 -24.34 -60.86 35.94
CA THR A 98 -24.85 -61.91 36.85
C THR A 98 -24.17 -61.85 38.22
N ASP A 99 -22.88 -61.52 38.25
CA ASP A 99 -22.05 -61.34 39.44
C ASP A 99 -22.27 -59.98 40.12
N GLY A 100 -23.11 -59.10 39.55
CA GLY A 100 -23.41 -57.77 40.09
C GLY A 100 -22.28 -56.75 39.97
N ARG A 101 -21.21 -57.06 39.23
CA ARG A 101 -20.10 -56.11 38.95
C ARG A 101 -20.53 -55.01 37.96
N ARG A 102 -21.52 -55.29 37.11
CA ARG A 102 -22.19 -54.31 36.24
C ARG A 102 -23.69 -54.26 36.55
N GLN A 103 -24.28 -53.06 36.48
CA GLN A 103 -25.69 -52.86 36.77
C GLN A 103 -26.58 -53.10 35.53
N GLY A 104 -27.82 -53.50 35.78
CA GLY A 104 -28.84 -53.75 34.75
C GLY A 104 -28.75 -55.13 34.10
N SER A 105 -29.78 -55.49 33.31
CA SER A 105 -29.76 -56.69 32.48
C SER A 105 -28.88 -56.49 31.24
N ALA A 106 -28.13 -57.53 30.85
CA ALA A 106 -27.29 -57.49 29.66
C ALA A 106 -28.06 -58.02 28.43
N SER A 107 -27.97 -57.32 27.31
CA SER A 107 -28.41 -57.80 25.99
C SER A 107 -27.33 -57.51 24.94
N PHE A 108 -27.25 -58.36 23.91
CA PHE A 108 -26.25 -58.26 22.86
C PHE A 108 -26.87 -58.26 21.47
N VAL A 109 -26.40 -57.34 20.65
CA VAL A 109 -26.90 -57.16 19.29
C VAL A 109 -25.74 -57.15 18.32
N ILE A 110 -25.75 -58.09 17.39
CA ILE A 110 -24.85 -58.07 16.25
C ILE A 110 -25.58 -57.40 15.10
N VAL A 111 -25.02 -56.29 14.63
CA VAL A 111 -25.55 -55.52 13.51
C VAL A 111 -24.63 -55.71 12.31
N ALA A 112 -25.19 -56.12 11.18
CA ALA A 112 -24.41 -56.29 9.97
C ALA A 112 -25.07 -55.69 8.73
N ASN A 113 -24.24 -55.27 7.77
CA ASN A 113 -24.71 -54.78 6.46
C ASN A 113 -25.07 -55.93 5.49
N GLN A 114 -24.81 -57.18 5.86
CA GLN A 114 -25.05 -58.37 5.05
C GLN A 114 -25.84 -59.40 5.83
N ALA A 115 -26.63 -60.21 5.11
CA ALA A 115 -27.37 -61.32 5.68
C ALA A 115 -26.44 -62.37 6.33
N PRO A 116 -26.93 -63.14 7.32
CA PRO A 116 -26.17 -64.28 7.85
C PRO A 116 -25.97 -65.34 6.77
N GLY A 117 -24.80 -65.98 6.75
CA GLY A 117 -24.53 -67.14 5.91
C GLY A 117 -25.39 -68.34 6.32
N SER A 118 -25.55 -69.32 5.42
CA SER A 118 -26.49 -70.44 5.58
C SER A 118 -26.43 -71.17 6.95
N HIS A 119 -25.25 -71.35 7.51
CA HIS A 119 -25.10 -71.97 8.84
C HIS A 119 -25.59 -71.07 9.97
N LEU A 120 -25.18 -69.79 9.99
CA LEU A 120 -25.59 -68.83 11.00
C LEU A 120 -27.09 -68.52 10.89
N GLN A 121 -27.61 -68.45 9.67
CA GLN A 121 -29.03 -68.29 9.41
C GLN A 121 -29.84 -69.45 10.01
N LYS A 122 -29.40 -70.68 9.77
CA LYS A 122 -30.03 -71.86 10.38
C LYS A 122 -29.95 -71.84 11.91
N MET A 123 -28.85 -71.36 12.49
CA MET A 123 -28.75 -71.20 13.96
C MET A 123 -29.76 -70.18 14.52
N ILE A 124 -30.02 -69.11 13.77
CA ILE A 124 -31.02 -68.10 14.14
C ILE A 124 -32.44 -68.69 14.01
N GLU A 125 -32.74 -69.36 12.90
CA GLU A 125 -34.05 -69.99 12.64
C GLU A 125 -34.36 -71.12 13.65
N ASP A 126 -33.35 -71.91 14.03
CA ASP A 126 -33.47 -72.99 15.01
C ASP A 126 -33.43 -72.49 16.49
N ASN A 127 -33.43 -71.16 16.73
CA ASN A 127 -33.31 -70.53 18.05
C ASN A 127 -32.12 -71.05 18.91
N MET A 128 -30.99 -71.33 18.26
CA MET A 128 -29.78 -71.81 18.94
C MET A 128 -28.93 -70.68 19.53
N LEU A 129 -29.24 -69.42 19.24
CA LEU A 129 -28.64 -68.26 19.92
C LEU A 129 -29.31 -68.04 21.29
N PRO A 130 -28.55 -67.60 22.31
CA PRO A 130 -29.13 -67.20 23.59
C PRO A 130 -30.23 -66.15 23.41
N ALA A 131 -31.27 -66.17 24.26
CA ALA A 131 -32.44 -65.29 24.12
C ALA A 131 -32.11 -63.78 24.25
N ASP A 132 -30.97 -63.47 24.87
CA ASP A 132 -30.42 -62.13 25.04
C ASP A 132 -29.46 -61.72 23.90
N VAL A 133 -29.31 -62.55 22.86
CA VAL A 133 -28.52 -62.27 21.65
C VAL A 133 -29.43 -62.10 20.44
N ARG A 134 -29.27 -60.99 19.71
CA ARG A 134 -30.02 -60.72 18.47
C ARG A 134 -29.07 -60.44 17.31
N PHE A 135 -29.46 -60.86 16.10
CA PHE A 135 -28.73 -60.59 14.87
C PHE A 135 -29.60 -59.75 13.92
N ILE A 136 -29.13 -58.56 13.56
CA ILE A 136 -29.87 -57.56 12.77
C ILE A 136 -29.11 -57.25 11.48
N TRP A 137 -29.82 -57.35 10.35
CA TRP A 137 -29.38 -56.94 9.02
C TRP A 137 -30.55 -56.23 8.29
N PRO A 138 -30.34 -55.58 7.14
CA PRO A 138 -31.33 -54.67 6.55
C PRO A 138 -32.71 -55.30 6.28
N GLN A 139 -32.76 -56.60 5.97
CA GLN A 139 -34.01 -57.33 5.70
C GLN A 139 -34.47 -58.20 6.88
N SER A 140 -33.90 -58.02 8.08
CA SER A 140 -34.31 -58.77 9.28
C SER A 140 -35.72 -58.37 9.73
N THR A 141 -36.55 -59.35 10.05
CA THR A 141 -37.88 -59.17 10.65
C THR A 141 -37.85 -59.22 12.18
N ALA A 142 -36.67 -59.37 12.79
CA ALA A 142 -36.53 -59.42 14.24
C ALA A 142 -36.93 -58.09 14.90
N GLU A 143 -37.57 -58.18 16.07
CA GLU A 143 -37.98 -57.00 16.83
C GLU A 143 -36.73 -56.21 17.30
N ARG A 144 -36.59 -54.99 16.79
CA ARG A 144 -35.46 -54.10 17.09
C ARG A 144 -35.75 -53.28 18.34
N HIS A 145 -34.77 -53.18 19.23
CA HIS A 145 -34.87 -52.29 20.39
C HIS A 145 -35.06 -50.81 19.95
N PRO A 146 -35.96 -50.03 20.58
CA PRO A 146 -36.22 -48.63 20.19
C PRO A 146 -35.00 -47.71 20.24
N ALA A 147 -34.01 -48.04 21.06
CA ALA A 147 -32.75 -47.29 21.18
C ALA A 147 -31.74 -47.56 20.05
N LEU A 148 -32.02 -48.53 19.16
CA LEU A 148 -31.10 -48.93 18.10
C LEU A 148 -31.57 -48.42 16.73
N PRO A 149 -30.68 -47.88 15.89
CA PRO A 149 -30.99 -47.56 14.50
C PRO A 149 -31.12 -48.84 13.65
N PRO A 150 -31.72 -48.76 12.44
CA PRO A 150 -31.78 -49.91 11.54
C PRO A 150 -30.38 -50.33 11.08
N ALA A 151 -30.24 -51.58 10.64
CA ALA A 151 -29.08 -51.97 9.83
C ALA A 151 -29.26 -51.44 8.40
N TRP A 152 -28.16 -51.05 7.76
CA TRP A 152 -28.11 -50.43 6.44
C TRP A 152 -27.27 -51.25 5.48
N ASP A 153 -27.63 -51.23 4.19
CA ASP A 153 -26.86 -51.95 3.16
C ASP A 153 -25.50 -51.27 2.91
N THR A 154 -25.47 -49.93 2.93
CA THR A 154 -24.26 -49.12 2.68
C THR A 154 -24.05 -47.98 3.69
N VAL A 155 -22.84 -47.43 3.71
CA VAL A 155 -22.50 -46.20 4.48
C VAL A 155 -23.32 -45.00 4.00
N ALA A 156 -23.65 -44.93 2.70
CA ALA A 156 -24.48 -43.86 2.16
C ALA A 156 -25.91 -43.92 2.71
N ASP A 157 -26.47 -45.12 2.83
CA ASP A 157 -27.80 -45.34 3.45
C ASP A 157 -27.78 -44.99 4.94
N ALA A 158 -26.69 -45.33 5.64
CA ALA A 158 -26.49 -44.98 7.05
C ALA A 158 -26.45 -43.45 7.25
N ALA A 159 -25.69 -42.74 6.42
CA ALA A 159 -25.62 -41.29 6.45
C ALA A 159 -26.97 -40.66 6.13
N ALA A 160 -27.65 -41.10 5.06
CA ALA A 160 -28.97 -40.59 4.67
C ALA A 160 -30.01 -40.77 5.79
N TRP A 161 -30.01 -41.92 6.46
CA TRP A 161 -30.90 -42.17 7.59
C TRP A 161 -30.60 -41.25 8.77
N CYS A 162 -29.32 -41.09 9.14
CA CYS A 162 -28.92 -40.20 10.23
C CYS A 162 -29.29 -38.75 9.94
N ILE A 163 -29.11 -38.30 8.69
CA ILE A 163 -29.52 -36.97 8.23
C ILE A 163 -31.03 -36.78 8.39
N ALA A 164 -31.85 -37.75 7.98
CA ALA A 164 -33.30 -37.70 8.13
C ALA A 164 -33.77 -37.73 9.60
N GLN A 165 -32.99 -38.32 10.52
CA GLN A 165 -33.27 -38.20 11.96
C GLN A 165 -32.84 -36.84 12.51
N ALA A 166 -31.70 -36.30 12.06
CA ALA A 166 -31.23 -34.98 12.46
C ALA A 166 -32.18 -33.86 11.98
N GLU A 167 -32.85 -34.02 10.83
CA GLU A 167 -33.92 -33.13 10.35
C GLU A 167 -35.08 -32.98 11.35
N GLN A 168 -35.31 -33.97 12.21
CA GLN A 168 -36.38 -33.94 13.23
C GLN A 168 -35.96 -33.22 14.51
N LEU A 169 -34.68 -32.86 14.64
CA LEU A 169 -34.19 -32.10 15.78
C LEU A 169 -34.54 -30.62 15.60
N ASN A 170 -35.08 -29.99 16.64
CA ASN A 170 -35.49 -28.58 16.63
C ASN A 170 -34.30 -27.58 16.69
N PHE A 171 -33.09 -27.99 16.27
CA PHE A 171 -31.89 -27.15 16.30
C PHE A 171 -31.57 -26.66 14.87
N SER A 172 -31.84 -25.38 14.59
CA SER A 172 -32.06 -24.89 13.21
C SER A 172 -30.87 -24.17 12.53
N LEU A 173 -29.61 -24.44 12.90
CA LEU A 173 -28.48 -23.57 12.49
C LEU A 173 -27.35 -24.27 11.71
N LEU A 174 -27.29 -25.60 11.72
CA LEU A 174 -26.42 -26.41 10.85
C LEU A 174 -27.30 -27.19 9.88
N SER A 175 -26.83 -27.43 8.64
CA SER A 175 -27.51 -28.42 7.80
C SER A 175 -27.44 -29.78 8.53
N PRO A 176 -28.52 -30.58 8.51
CA PRO A 176 -28.53 -31.91 9.11
C PRO A 176 -27.33 -32.76 8.66
N GLU A 177 -26.92 -32.63 7.39
CA GLU A 177 -25.71 -33.25 6.85
C GLU A 177 -24.42 -32.83 7.57
N SER A 178 -24.17 -31.53 7.73
CA SER A 178 -22.97 -31.04 8.41
C SER A 178 -22.92 -31.43 9.89
N LEU A 179 -24.07 -31.52 10.55
CA LEU A 179 -24.16 -32.00 11.94
C LEU A 179 -23.73 -33.48 12.03
N ILE A 180 -24.25 -34.35 11.16
CA ILE A 180 -23.92 -35.79 11.16
C ILE A 180 -22.42 -36.02 10.96
N TRP A 181 -21.80 -35.31 10.01
CA TRP A 181 -20.36 -35.48 9.77
C TRP A 181 -19.50 -34.99 10.93
N LYS A 182 -19.88 -33.87 11.58
CA LYS A 182 -19.19 -33.41 12.79
C LYS A 182 -19.36 -34.39 13.95
N MET A 183 -20.57 -34.93 14.15
CA MET A 183 -20.82 -35.96 15.17
C MET A 183 -20.03 -37.25 14.90
N ALA A 184 -19.96 -37.71 13.65
CA ALA A 184 -19.16 -38.87 13.29
C ALA A 184 -17.66 -38.65 13.57
N GLY A 185 -17.16 -37.42 13.35
CA GLY A 185 -15.80 -37.03 13.73
C GLY A 185 -15.56 -37.03 15.25
N LEU A 186 -16.54 -36.58 16.05
CA LEU A 186 -16.46 -36.66 17.52
C LEU A 186 -16.48 -38.10 18.03
N VAL A 187 -17.35 -38.95 17.46
CA VAL A 187 -17.37 -40.38 17.77
C VAL A 187 -16.04 -41.02 17.42
N GLN A 188 -15.47 -40.68 16.26
CA GLN A 188 -14.15 -41.15 15.85
C GLN A 188 -13.06 -40.70 16.84
N LEU A 189 -13.09 -39.44 17.30
CA LEU A 189 -12.14 -38.93 18.29
C LEU A 189 -12.27 -39.64 19.65
N ALA A 190 -13.49 -39.89 20.10
CA ALA A 190 -13.74 -40.68 21.31
C ALA A 190 -13.23 -42.12 21.15
N ALA A 191 -13.43 -42.73 19.98
CA ALA A 191 -12.90 -44.05 19.64
C ALA A 191 -11.36 -44.12 19.64
N THR A 192 -10.65 -43.00 19.45
CA THR A 192 -9.19 -42.97 19.59
C THR A 192 -8.70 -42.79 21.04
N GLY A 193 -9.60 -42.61 22.01
CA GLY A 193 -9.25 -42.23 23.39
C GLY A 193 -8.72 -40.80 23.53
N GLY A 194 -9.05 -39.92 22.59
CA GLY A 194 -8.49 -38.56 22.46
C GLY A 194 -9.36 -37.43 23.00
N ASP A 195 -10.45 -37.73 23.70
CA ASP A 195 -11.23 -36.71 24.42
C ASP A 195 -10.52 -36.28 25.71
N ALA A 196 -10.72 -35.03 26.14
CA ALA A 196 -9.95 -34.41 27.24
C ALA A 196 -10.04 -35.18 28.58
N ASP A 197 -11.06 -36.04 28.74
CA ASP A 197 -11.30 -36.84 29.94
C ASP A 197 -11.17 -38.36 29.72
N GLY A 198 -10.88 -38.84 28.49
CA GLY A 198 -10.67 -40.27 28.19
C GLY A 198 -11.90 -41.16 28.40
N GLN A 199 -13.12 -40.63 28.29
CA GLN A 199 -14.31 -41.31 28.84
C GLN A 199 -15.00 -42.27 27.86
N HIS A 200 -14.67 -42.25 26.56
CA HIS A 200 -15.31 -43.07 25.53
C HIS A 200 -16.86 -42.96 25.49
N ALA A 201 -17.45 -41.98 26.20
CA ALA A 201 -18.86 -41.97 26.55
C ALA A 201 -19.51 -40.61 26.27
N PHE A 202 -20.70 -40.67 25.70
CA PHE A 202 -21.56 -39.53 25.45
C PHE A 202 -22.81 -39.64 26.33
N TYR A 203 -22.99 -38.69 27.25
CA TYR A 203 -24.17 -38.65 28.10
C TYR A 203 -25.31 -37.91 27.42
N THR A 204 -26.52 -38.48 27.48
CA THR A 204 -27.69 -37.92 26.80
C THR A 204 -28.07 -36.52 27.32
N ARG A 205 -27.78 -36.21 28.58
CA ARG A 205 -28.00 -34.89 29.19
C ARG A 205 -27.14 -33.78 28.57
N ASP A 206 -25.97 -34.12 28.03
CA ASP A 206 -24.98 -33.17 27.52
C ASP A 206 -25.11 -32.95 26.00
N LEU A 207 -25.89 -33.79 25.30
CA LEU A 207 -26.12 -33.71 23.85
C LEU A 207 -26.67 -32.35 23.39
N PRO A 208 -27.63 -31.70 24.07
CA PRO A 208 -28.10 -30.38 23.66
C PRO A 208 -26.98 -29.31 23.65
N ALA A 209 -26.10 -29.33 24.66
CA ALA A 209 -24.97 -28.39 24.75
C ALA A 209 -23.90 -28.70 23.69
N LEU A 210 -23.63 -29.99 23.44
CA LEU A 210 -22.71 -30.43 22.39
C LEU A 210 -23.18 -29.97 21.00
N PHE A 211 -24.49 -30.08 20.70
CA PHE A 211 -25.05 -29.59 19.43
C PHE A 211 -24.94 -28.07 19.31
N GLU A 212 -25.12 -27.32 20.41
CA GLU A 212 -24.93 -25.86 20.43
C GLU A 212 -23.46 -25.45 20.22
N GLN A 213 -22.48 -26.18 20.79
CA GLN A 213 -21.05 -25.91 20.60
C GLN A 213 -20.57 -26.12 19.16
N LEU A 214 -21.16 -27.07 18.43
CA LEU A 214 -20.77 -27.37 17.05
C LEU A 214 -21.16 -26.26 16.03
N ILE A 215 -21.87 -25.21 16.46
CA ILE A 215 -22.42 -24.12 15.63
C ILE A 215 -21.43 -22.96 15.37
N VAL A 216 -20.22 -22.95 15.93
CA VAL A 216 -19.33 -21.79 15.80
C VAL A 216 -18.37 -21.89 14.60
N GLN A 217 -18.37 -20.87 13.74
CA GLN A 217 -17.17 -20.28 13.14
C GLN A 217 -17.47 -18.86 12.64
N LEU A 218 -17.08 -17.86 13.44
CA LEU A 218 -16.92 -16.51 12.89
C LEU A 218 -15.76 -16.51 11.89
N GLN A 219 -15.80 -15.57 10.96
CA GLN A 219 -14.56 -15.12 10.33
C GLN A 219 -13.78 -14.29 11.36
N ASP A 220 -12.56 -14.70 11.66
CA ASP A 220 -11.63 -13.85 12.39
C ASP A 220 -11.11 -12.73 11.48
N PHE A 221 -10.61 -11.66 12.09
CA PHE A 221 -9.84 -10.69 11.33
C PHE A 221 -8.69 -11.42 10.61
N PRO A 222 -8.41 -11.08 9.33
CA PRO A 222 -7.22 -11.58 8.66
C PRO A 222 -5.98 -11.25 9.48
N ALA A 223 -4.96 -12.12 9.44
CA ALA A 223 -3.70 -11.83 10.10
C ALA A 223 -3.12 -10.53 9.50
N PRO A 224 -2.80 -9.51 10.31
CA PRO A 224 -2.15 -8.32 9.78
C PRO A 224 -0.76 -8.68 9.25
N PRO A 225 -0.24 -7.88 8.31
CA PRO A 225 1.12 -8.09 7.80
C PRO A 225 2.14 -8.04 8.93
N THR A 226 3.19 -8.85 8.82
CA THR A 226 4.25 -8.97 9.84
C THR A 226 4.86 -7.61 10.21
N LEU A 227 4.98 -6.71 9.23
CA LEU A 227 5.38 -5.34 9.43
C LEU A 227 4.32 -4.41 8.81
N TYR A 228 3.44 -3.88 9.66
CA TYR A 228 2.47 -2.87 9.22
C TYR A 228 3.13 -1.48 9.16
N ARG A 229 2.99 -0.80 8.03
CA ARG A 229 3.47 0.56 7.82
C ARG A 229 2.27 1.51 7.63
N PRO A 230 2.10 2.52 8.50
CA PRO A 230 1.04 3.50 8.35
C PRO A 230 1.12 4.25 7.02
N GLN A 231 -0.03 4.44 6.38
CA GLN A 231 -0.24 5.30 5.23
C GLN A 231 -0.38 6.78 5.66
N ARG A 232 -0.30 7.67 4.68
CA ARG A 232 -0.45 9.11 4.91
C ARG A 232 -1.86 9.42 5.42
N GLU A 233 -1.93 10.24 6.46
CA GLU A 233 -3.18 10.70 7.08
C GLU A 233 -4.17 9.55 7.36
N GLU A 234 -3.66 8.43 7.89
CA GLU A 234 -4.49 7.25 8.12
C GLU A 234 -5.72 7.56 9.00
N PRO A 235 -6.93 7.16 8.56
CA PRO A 235 -8.13 7.38 9.33
C PRO A 235 -8.07 6.60 10.64
N SER A 236 -8.51 7.24 11.72
CA SER A 236 -8.64 6.58 13.03
C SER A 236 -9.61 5.41 12.92
N PHE A 237 -9.34 4.28 13.57
CA PHE A 237 -10.20 3.09 13.48
C PHE A 237 -11.50 3.24 14.28
N VAL A 238 -11.40 3.81 15.48
CA VAL A 238 -12.54 4.18 16.32
C VAL A 238 -12.85 5.66 16.11
N SER A 239 -14.12 5.98 15.88
CA SER A 239 -14.64 7.33 15.66
C SER A 239 -16.02 7.47 16.32
N ASP A 240 -16.43 8.71 16.56
CA ASP A 240 -17.78 9.05 17.03
C ASP A 240 -18.85 8.77 15.96
N GLU A 241 -18.46 8.71 14.68
CA GLU A 241 -19.38 8.35 13.60
C GLU A 241 -19.74 6.86 13.64
N ARG A 242 -21.04 6.57 13.60
CA ARG A 242 -21.55 5.20 13.66
C ARG A 242 -21.34 4.43 12.37
N ILE A 243 -21.36 5.07 11.21
CA ILE A 243 -21.22 4.39 9.91
C ILE A 243 -20.15 5.11 9.13
N ARG A 244 -19.12 4.39 8.73
CA ARG A 244 -17.99 4.92 7.97
C ARG A 244 -17.72 4.07 6.74
N ILE A 245 -17.31 4.72 5.67
CA ILE A 245 -17.00 4.09 4.39
C ILE A 245 -15.52 4.30 4.13
N ILE A 246 -14.72 3.23 4.17
CA ILE A 246 -13.32 3.27 3.76
C ILE A 246 -13.23 2.70 2.35
N CYS A 247 -13.02 3.57 1.37
CA CYS A 247 -13.05 3.22 -0.04
C CYS A 247 -11.66 3.37 -0.68
N GLY A 248 -11.21 2.37 -1.42
CA GLY A 248 -9.93 2.40 -2.14
C GLY A 248 -9.77 1.19 -3.07
N LEU A 249 -8.84 1.26 -4.02
CA LEU A 249 -8.58 0.16 -4.96
C LEU A 249 -8.15 -1.14 -4.26
N SER A 250 -8.20 -2.24 -4.99
CA SER A 250 -7.64 -3.51 -4.52
C SER A 250 -6.14 -3.35 -4.27
N GLY A 251 -5.66 -3.82 -3.12
CA GLY A 251 -4.25 -3.66 -2.72
C GLY A 251 -3.92 -2.37 -1.96
N ALA A 252 -4.87 -1.45 -1.78
CA ALA A 252 -4.68 -0.21 -1.00
C ALA A 252 -4.50 -0.40 0.52
N GLY A 253 -4.38 -1.64 1.00
CA GLY A 253 -4.15 -1.92 2.42
C GLY A 253 -5.38 -1.81 3.34
N LYS A 254 -6.61 -1.65 2.81
CA LYS A 254 -7.85 -1.53 3.63
C LYS A 254 -8.01 -2.63 4.69
N THR A 255 -7.92 -3.88 4.27
CA THR A 255 -8.08 -5.04 5.14
C THR A 255 -6.92 -5.16 6.13
N ALA A 256 -5.69 -4.84 5.70
CA ALA A 256 -4.51 -4.80 6.57
C ALA A 256 -4.63 -3.72 7.64
N TRP A 257 -5.09 -2.52 7.28
CA TRP A 257 -5.39 -1.43 8.20
C TRP A 257 -6.43 -1.85 9.24
N ALA A 258 -7.55 -2.41 8.80
CA ALA A 258 -8.61 -2.85 9.71
C ALA A 258 -8.13 -3.96 10.67
N ALA A 259 -7.36 -4.94 10.17
CA ALA A 259 -6.79 -6.01 10.98
C ALA A 259 -5.78 -5.48 12.01
N GLN A 260 -4.86 -4.62 11.58
CA GLN A 260 -3.85 -4.03 12.45
C GLN A 260 -4.51 -3.17 13.53
N ALA A 261 -5.43 -2.28 13.14
CA ALA A 261 -6.06 -1.38 14.08
C ALA A 261 -6.97 -2.11 15.09
N ALA A 262 -7.61 -3.21 14.67
CA ALA A 262 -8.39 -4.05 15.56
C ALA A 262 -7.54 -4.67 16.69
N GLN A 263 -6.25 -4.98 16.45
CA GLN A 263 -5.36 -5.51 17.50
C GLN A 263 -5.10 -4.51 18.63
N HIS A 264 -5.12 -3.21 18.33
CA HIS A 264 -4.85 -2.13 19.28
C HIS A 264 -6.14 -1.49 19.83
N SER A 265 -7.30 -1.97 19.38
CA SER A 265 -8.61 -1.46 19.80
C SER A 265 -9.02 -2.01 21.16
N THR A 266 -9.53 -1.14 22.04
CA THR A 266 -10.14 -1.55 23.31
C THR A 266 -11.64 -1.85 23.18
N GLN A 267 -12.26 -1.56 22.02
CA GLN A 267 -13.67 -1.87 21.77
C GLN A 267 -13.86 -3.32 21.31
N ALA A 268 -15.05 -3.88 21.54
CA ALA A 268 -15.41 -5.17 20.97
C ALA A 268 -15.47 -5.03 19.44
N CYS A 269 -14.62 -5.79 18.74
CA CYS A 269 -14.54 -5.77 17.28
C CYS A 269 -14.96 -7.12 16.67
N ALA A 270 -15.66 -7.04 15.54
CA ALA A 270 -15.99 -8.20 14.71
C ALA A 270 -15.68 -7.90 13.24
N TYR A 271 -15.37 -8.95 12.48
CA TYR A 271 -15.03 -8.89 11.07
C TYR A 271 -15.94 -9.81 10.27
N TYR A 272 -16.34 -9.39 9.07
CA TYR A 272 -17.08 -10.22 8.14
C TYR A 272 -16.81 -9.80 6.69
N ASP A 273 -16.37 -10.73 5.84
CA ASP A 273 -16.24 -10.54 4.40
C ASP A 273 -17.55 -10.87 3.68
N ALA A 274 -18.13 -9.87 3.02
CA ALA A 274 -19.38 -9.98 2.27
C ALA A 274 -19.18 -10.39 0.79
N GLY A 275 -17.96 -10.76 0.39
CA GLY A 275 -17.53 -10.93 -1.01
C GLY A 275 -18.45 -11.77 -1.91
N ASP A 276 -19.01 -12.86 -1.36
CA ASP A 276 -19.84 -13.83 -2.10
C ASP A 276 -21.27 -13.95 -1.53
N LEU A 277 -21.68 -13.04 -0.64
CA LEU A 277 -22.96 -13.16 0.05
C LEU A 277 -24.12 -12.59 -0.79
N PRO A 278 -25.21 -13.34 -1.03
CA PRO A 278 -26.42 -12.78 -1.62
C PRO A 278 -27.01 -11.69 -0.72
N GLY A 279 -27.27 -10.50 -1.27
CA GLY A 279 -27.72 -9.31 -0.53
C GLY A 279 -28.82 -9.56 0.52
N PRO A 280 -29.92 -10.27 0.19
CA PRO A 280 -31.00 -10.55 1.15
C PRO A 280 -30.59 -11.38 2.37
N ALA A 281 -29.50 -12.14 2.29
CA ALA A 281 -29.02 -12.99 3.37
C ALA A 281 -28.13 -12.25 4.39
N LEU A 282 -27.78 -10.98 4.14
CA LEU A 282 -26.86 -10.21 4.98
C LEU A 282 -27.30 -10.15 6.44
N ALA A 283 -28.52 -9.66 6.69
CA ALA A 283 -29.01 -9.46 8.06
C ALA A 283 -29.04 -10.77 8.85
N SER A 284 -29.62 -11.84 8.28
CA SER A 284 -29.68 -13.15 8.95
C SER A 284 -28.30 -13.74 9.22
N THR A 285 -27.34 -13.52 8.32
CA THR A 285 -25.99 -14.05 8.46
C THR A 285 -25.24 -13.29 9.54
N LEU A 286 -25.25 -11.95 9.52
CA LEU A 286 -24.60 -11.14 10.54
C LEU A 286 -25.14 -11.45 11.94
N VAL A 287 -26.46 -11.58 12.10
CA VAL A 287 -27.03 -11.93 13.41
C VAL A 287 -26.57 -13.28 13.90
N ARG A 288 -26.55 -14.29 13.00
CA ARG A 288 -26.10 -15.63 13.35
C ARG A 288 -24.67 -15.62 13.86
N GLU A 289 -23.77 -14.96 13.11
CA GLU A 289 -22.35 -14.90 13.48
C GLU A 289 -22.15 -14.10 14.78
N LEU A 290 -22.74 -12.91 14.88
CA LEU A 290 -22.57 -12.03 16.04
C LEU A 290 -23.20 -12.60 17.32
N ALA A 291 -24.41 -13.18 17.23
CA ALA A 291 -25.05 -13.80 18.38
C ALA A 291 -24.25 -14.99 18.92
N ALA A 292 -23.65 -15.80 18.03
CA ALA A 292 -22.78 -16.90 18.45
C ALA A 292 -21.55 -16.42 19.21
N ARG A 293 -20.97 -15.26 18.84
CA ARG A 293 -19.78 -14.72 19.52
C ARG A 293 -20.09 -14.04 20.84
N PHE A 294 -21.17 -13.25 20.88
CA PHE A 294 -21.41 -12.32 21.99
C PHE A 294 -22.52 -12.78 22.95
N ALA A 295 -23.32 -13.79 22.59
CA ALA A 295 -24.45 -14.25 23.42
C ALA A 295 -24.34 -15.72 23.91
N THR A 296 -23.26 -16.44 23.61
CA THR A 296 -23.03 -17.83 24.03
C THR A 296 -22.68 -18.00 25.51
N GLN A 297 -22.24 -16.94 26.19
CA GLN A 297 -21.87 -17.01 27.61
C GLN A 297 -23.07 -16.94 28.57
N GLU A 298 -24.27 -16.62 28.10
CA GLU A 298 -25.50 -16.60 28.90
C GLU A 298 -26.41 -17.80 28.59
N GLN A 299 -26.88 -18.51 29.62
CA GLN A 299 -27.86 -19.58 29.47
C GLN A 299 -29.13 -19.06 28.76
N GLY A 300 -29.34 -19.53 27.52
CA GLY A 300 -30.50 -19.15 26.70
C GLY A 300 -30.38 -17.81 25.97
N GLY A 301 -29.22 -17.13 25.98
CA GLY A 301 -29.00 -15.86 25.27
C GLY A 301 -29.25 -15.97 23.76
N LEU A 302 -28.70 -17.01 23.13
CA LEU A 302 -28.94 -17.34 21.71
C LEU A 302 -30.41 -17.54 21.36
N ARG A 303 -31.19 -18.22 22.22
CA ARG A 303 -32.63 -18.46 21.99
C ARG A 303 -33.49 -17.20 22.10
N ARG A 304 -33.03 -16.18 22.83
CA ARG A 304 -33.71 -14.88 22.92
C ARG A 304 -33.48 -14.03 21.68
N ILE A 305 -32.34 -14.21 21.01
CA ILE A 305 -31.95 -13.42 19.82
C ILE A 305 -32.46 -14.08 18.53
N LEU A 306 -32.32 -15.41 18.41
CA LEU A 306 -32.72 -16.19 17.24
C LEU A 306 -34.13 -16.78 17.42
N LEU A 307 -35.15 -15.92 17.41
CA LEU A 307 -36.54 -16.34 17.56
C LEU A 307 -37.03 -17.14 16.31
N PRO A 308 -37.73 -18.27 16.48
CA PRO A 308 -38.26 -19.04 15.37
C PRO A 308 -39.22 -18.21 14.50
N GLY A 309 -38.94 -18.11 13.19
CA GLY A 309 -39.78 -17.40 12.23
C GLY A 309 -39.54 -15.89 12.10
N ALA A 310 -38.61 -15.31 12.87
CA ALA A 310 -38.22 -13.91 12.73
C ALA A 310 -37.43 -13.67 11.42
N SER A 311 -37.65 -12.51 10.79
CA SER A 311 -36.83 -12.09 9.66
C SER A 311 -35.41 -11.72 10.12
N GLY A 312 -34.42 -11.78 9.22
CA GLY A 312 -33.03 -11.45 9.55
C GLY A 312 -32.84 -10.04 10.14
N VAL A 313 -33.62 -9.06 9.69
CA VAL A 313 -33.57 -7.68 10.18
C VAL A 313 -34.20 -7.55 11.58
N GLU A 314 -35.26 -8.29 11.88
CA GLU A 314 -35.87 -8.32 13.23
C GLU A 314 -34.95 -8.99 14.25
N ALA A 315 -34.30 -10.08 13.85
CA ALA A 315 -33.29 -10.72 14.67
C ALA A 315 -32.10 -9.78 14.96
N LEU A 316 -31.73 -8.92 14.00
CA LEU A 316 -30.67 -7.93 14.16
C LEU A 316 -31.04 -6.81 15.13
N ARG A 317 -32.28 -6.32 15.09
CA ARG A 317 -32.80 -5.39 16.10
C ARG A 317 -32.81 -6.00 17.50
N THR A 318 -33.16 -7.28 17.58
CA THR A 318 -33.18 -8.01 18.85
C THR A 318 -31.76 -8.14 19.42
N PHE A 319 -30.78 -8.43 18.56
CA PHE A 319 -29.36 -8.43 18.93
C PHE A 319 -28.85 -7.04 19.36
N ASP A 320 -29.22 -5.97 18.64
CA ASP A 320 -28.87 -4.58 19.02
C ASP A 320 -29.43 -4.21 20.40
N THR A 321 -30.68 -4.63 20.68
CA THR A 321 -31.31 -4.44 22.00
C THR A 321 -30.59 -5.22 23.10
N PHE A 322 -30.10 -6.42 22.80
CA PHE A 322 -29.28 -7.20 23.72
C PHE A 322 -27.96 -6.48 24.06
N LEU A 323 -27.28 -5.90 23.07
CA LEU A 323 -26.09 -5.05 23.30
C LEU A 323 -26.43 -3.82 24.14
N GLN A 324 -27.57 -3.17 23.86
CA GLN A 324 -28.03 -2.00 24.61
C GLN A 324 -28.26 -2.30 26.09
N GLN A 325 -28.85 -3.45 26.42
CA GLN A 325 -29.09 -3.87 27.81
C GLN A 325 -27.80 -4.09 28.61
N ARG A 326 -26.72 -4.50 27.92
CA ARG A 326 -25.39 -4.70 28.51
C ARG A 326 -24.55 -3.42 28.52
N ASN A 327 -25.05 -2.38 27.85
CA ASN A 327 -24.33 -1.15 27.56
C ASN A 327 -23.03 -1.38 26.76
N ASP A 328 -23.02 -2.40 25.92
CA ASP A 328 -21.91 -2.74 25.03
C ASP A 328 -22.07 -1.99 23.70
N ASN A 329 -20.95 -1.55 23.12
CA ASN A 329 -20.86 -1.05 21.75
C ASN A 329 -19.99 -2.00 20.94
N LEU A 330 -20.44 -2.34 19.73
CA LEU A 330 -19.74 -3.26 18.84
C LEU A 330 -19.28 -2.49 17.59
N LEU A 331 -18.00 -2.62 17.23
CA LEU A 331 -17.48 -2.16 15.96
C LEU A 331 -17.38 -3.34 14.99
N LEU A 332 -18.19 -3.30 13.93
CA LEU A 332 -18.26 -4.33 12.90
C LEU A 332 -17.60 -3.83 11.61
N VAL A 333 -16.55 -4.52 11.19
CA VAL A 333 -15.92 -4.31 9.88
C VAL A 333 -16.59 -5.23 8.86
N LEU A 334 -17.19 -4.63 7.83
CA LEU A 334 -17.74 -5.36 6.68
C LEU A 334 -16.79 -5.19 5.50
N ASP A 335 -16.05 -6.24 5.15
CA ASP A 335 -15.19 -6.25 3.97
C ASP A 335 -15.99 -6.55 2.70
N ASN A 336 -15.53 -6.01 1.58
CA ASN A 336 -16.17 -6.08 0.27
C ASN A 336 -17.63 -5.59 0.25
N ALA A 337 -17.99 -4.65 1.12
CA ALA A 337 -19.36 -4.17 1.29
C ALA A 337 -19.97 -3.56 0.01
N HIS A 338 -19.12 -3.02 -0.87
CA HIS A 338 -19.50 -2.50 -2.19
C HIS A 338 -20.24 -3.50 -3.10
N ARG A 339 -20.09 -4.82 -2.87
CA ARG A 339 -20.78 -5.87 -3.62
C ARG A 339 -22.23 -6.09 -3.19
N ILE A 340 -22.61 -5.60 -2.01
CA ILE A 340 -23.97 -5.75 -1.48
C ILE A 340 -24.89 -4.69 -2.10
N PRO A 341 -26.11 -5.05 -2.54
CA PRO A 341 -27.12 -4.08 -2.98
C PRO A 341 -27.46 -3.06 -1.88
N VAL A 342 -27.61 -1.80 -2.27
CA VAL A 342 -27.73 -0.67 -1.33
C VAL A 342 -28.95 -0.79 -0.43
N GLU A 343 -30.07 -1.28 -0.94
CA GLU A 343 -31.28 -1.51 -0.16
C GLU A 343 -31.04 -2.45 1.04
N ASN A 344 -30.30 -3.55 0.83
CA ASN A 344 -30.01 -4.52 1.89
C ASN A 344 -29.03 -3.96 2.92
N LEU A 345 -28.00 -3.25 2.45
CA LEU A 345 -27.03 -2.57 3.31
C LEU A 345 -27.72 -1.53 4.19
N ARG A 346 -28.57 -0.69 3.58
CA ARG A 346 -29.34 0.34 4.27
C ARG A 346 -30.26 -0.25 5.35
N ASP A 347 -30.94 -1.35 5.05
CA ASP A 347 -31.86 -1.98 6.00
C ASP A 347 -31.12 -2.54 7.24
N VAL A 348 -29.91 -3.10 7.05
CA VAL A 348 -29.02 -3.54 8.15
C VAL A 348 -28.50 -2.36 8.97
N LEU A 349 -28.03 -1.31 8.29
CA LEU A 349 -27.52 -0.11 8.95
C LEU A 349 -28.61 0.56 9.79
N HIS A 350 -29.83 0.74 9.29
CA HIS A 350 -30.92 1.37 10.05
C HIS A 350 -31.50 0.50 11.16
N ALA A 351 -31.31 -0.82 11.11
CA ALA A 351 -31.84 -1.73 12.11
C ALA A 351 -31.09 -1.69 13.45
N THR A 352 -29.98 -0.95 13.54
CA THR A 352 -29.05 -1.01 14.67
C THR A 352 -28.69 0.38 15.17
N THR A 353 -28.41 0.49 16.47
CA THR A 353 -28.01 1.73 17.15
C THR A 353 -26.73 1.58 17.96
N ARG A 354 -26.43 0.38 18.46
CA ARG A 354 -25.23 0.04 19.24
C ARG A 354 -24.11 -0.58 18.41
N ILE A 355 -24.38 -0.88 17.15
CA ILE A 355 -23.39 -1.38 16.20
C ILE A 355 -22.86 -0.21 15.35
N HIS A 356 -21.56 0.01 15.45
CA HIS A 356 -20.77 0.89 14.59
C HIS A 356 -20.25 0.07 13.41
N PHE A 357 -20.34 0.62 12.20
CA PHE A 357 -19.98 -0.05 10.96
C PHE A 357 -18.79 0.65 10.30
N VAL A 358 -17.79 -0.14 9.94
CA VAL A 358 -16.72 0.27 9.03
C VAL A 358 -16.88 -0.57 7.76
N LEU A 359 -17.30 0.09 6.68
CA LEU A 359 -17.54 -0.54 5.39
C LEU A 359 -16.27 -0.43 4.55
N LEU A 360 -15.58 -1.55 4.31
CA LEU A 360 -14.43 -1.58 3.41
C LEU A 360 -14.95 -1.81 1.98
N CYS A 361 -14.66 -0.84 1.12
CA CYS A 361 -15.24 -0.76 -0.22
C CYS A 361 -14.16 -0.59 -1.29
N GLN A 362 -14.45 -1.10 -2.47
CA GLN A 362 -13.81 -0.64 -3.70
C GLN A 362 -14.72 0.40 -4.37
N PRO A 363 -14.18 1.29 -5.23
CA PRO A 363 -15.00 2.19 -6.03
C PRO A 363 -16.04 1.41 -6.84
N HIS A 364 -17.32 1.67 -6.57
CA HIS A 364 -18.44 0.93 -7.16
C HIS A 364 -19.73 1.78 -7.09
N ASP A 365 -20.67 1.55 -8.03
CA ASP A 365 -21.93 2.31 -8.10
C ASP A 365 -22.77 2.22 -6.80
N ASN A 366 -22.76 1.04 -6.16
CA ASN A 366 -23.45 0.85 -4.87
C ASN A 366 -22.94 1.78 -3.77
N VAL A 367 -21.63 2.07 -3.73
CA VAL A 367 -21.06 2.98 -2.72
C VAL A 367 -21.62 4.38 -2.93
N ARG A 368 -21.64 4.84 -4.18
CA ARG A 368 -22.16 6.16 -4.54
C ARG A 368 -23.65 6.30 -4.23
N GLN A 369 -24.43 5.28 -4.52
CA GLN A 369 -25.86 5.28 -4.22
C GLN A 369 -26.07 5.27 -2.69
N LEU A 370 -25.24 4.56 -1.92
CA LEU A 370 -25.27 4.62 -0.45
C LEU A 370 -24.93 6.03 0.07
N GLU A 371 -23.88 6.68 -0.42
CA GLU A 371 -23.52 8.07 -0.08
C GLU A 371 -24.70 9.03 -0.36
N ALA A 372 -25.31 8.93 -1.54
CA ALA A 372 -26.44 9.79 -1.93
C ALA A 372 -27.69 9.57 -1.04
N MET A 373 -27.92 8.35 -0.58
CA MET A 373 -29.08 8.01 0.25
C MET A 373 -28.88 8.32 1.74
N THR A 374 -27.64 8.28 2.23
CA THR A 374 -27.31 8.39 3.66
C THR A 374 -26.67 9.73 4.04
N GLY A 375 -26.13 10.47 3.07
CA GLY A 375 -25.35 11.68 3.32
C GLY A 375 -23.92 11.43 3.81
N LEU A 376 -23.48 10.17 3.89
CA LEU A 376 -22.13 9.79 4.31
C LEU A 376 -21.09 10.22 3.26
N GLN A 377 -19.89 10.54 3.73
CA GLN A 377 -18.72 10.79 2.90
C GLN A 377 -17.78 9.58 3.00
N ARG A 378 -17.28 9.10 1.85
CA ARG A 378 -16.21 8.10 1.85
C ARG A 378 -14.86 8.70 2.28
N GLU A 379 -14.15 7.94 3.10
CA GLU A 379 -12.74 8.16 3.44
C GLU A 379 -11.86 7.27 2.56
N SER A 380 -10.60 7.67 2.36
CA SER A 380 -9.65 6.94 1.50
C SER A 380 -8.30 6.80 2.19
N LEU A 381 -7.62 5.70 1.91
CA LEU A 381 -6.24 5.48 2.34
C LEU A 381 -5.31 6.05 1.27
N GLN A 382 -4.44 6.98 1.66
CA GLN A 382 -3.66 7.82 0.74
C GLN A 382 -2.35 7.15 0.26
N GLY A 383 -2.15 5.86 0.53
CA GLY A 383 -0.90 5.17 0.22
C GLY A 383 0.28 5.62 1.09
N TRP A 384 1.43 5.03 0.80
CA TRP A 384 2.71 5.34 1.43
C TRP A 384 3.34 6.61 0.86
N ASP A 385 4.02 7.37 1.73
CA ASP A 385 4.92 8.45 1.33
C ASP A 385 6.25 7.88 0.80
N ILE A 386 7.11 8.76 0.28
CA ILE A 386 8.39 8.38 -0.30
C ILE A 386 9.30 7.67 0.71
N ASP A 387 9.32 8.10 1.97
CA ASP A 387 10.13 7.49 3.04
C ASP A 387 9.66 6.07 3.33
N THR A 388 8.34 5.86 3.40
CA THR A 388 7.75 4.54 3.64
C THR A 388 7.94 3.61 2.45
N VAL A 389 7.84 4.12 1.22
CA VAL A 389 8.19 3.38 0.00
C VAL A 389 9.66 2.95 0.04
N ALA A 390 10.58 3.88 0.32
CA ALA A 390 12.01 3.58 0.37
C ALA A 390 12.33 2.52 1.44
N ALA A 391 11.74 2.63 2.63
CA ALA A 391 11.89 1.64 3.69
C ALA A 391 11.34 0.26 3.31
N ALA A 392 10.17 0.20 2.66
CA ALA A 392 9.59 -1.06 2.21
C ALA A 392 10.43 -1.75 1.12
N VAL A 393 11.00 -0.97 0.20
CA VAL A 393 11.91 -1.48 -0.83
C VAL A 393 13.20 -2.03 -0.20
N ALA A 394 13.80 -1.29 0.75
CA ALA A 394 15.01 -1.71 1.44
C ALA A 394 14.83 -3.03 2.21
N ASP A 395 13.69 -3.22 2.90
CA ASP A 395 13.37 -4.47 3.60
C ASP A 395 13.25 -5.68 2.66
N LEU A 396 12.90 -5.44 1.40
CA LEU A 396 12.80 -6.46 0.35
C LEU A 396 14.11 -6.63 -0.43
N GLY A 397 15.19 -5.96 -0.01
CA GLY A 397 16.52 -6.05 -0.63
C GLY A 397 16.68 -5.23 -1.91
N GLY A 398 15.81 -4.23 -2.13
CA GLY A 398 15.94 -3.27 -3.24
C GLY A 398 16.59 -1.94 -2.82
N HIS A 399 17.01 -1.16 -3.81
CA HIS A 399 17.59 0.16 -3.66
C HIS A 399 17.20 1.06 -4.84
N ALA A 400 17.20 2.38 -4.63
CA ALA A 400 16.91 3.37 -5.66
C ALA A 400 17.50 4.73 -5.27
N SER A 401 17.67 5.60 -6.26
CA SER A 401 17.78 7.04 -6.07
C SER A 401 16.49 7.61 -5.47
N ALA A 402 16.57 8.80 -4.86
CA ALA A 402 15.38 9.49 -4.36
C ALA A 402 14.33 9.70 -5.49
N LEU A 403 14.79 9.98 -6.71
CA LEU A 403 13.93 10.11 -7.87
C LEU A 403 13.29 8.75 -8.24
N GLY A 404 14.04 7.65 -8.18
CA GLY A 404 13.53 6.30 -8.41
C GLY A 404 12.42 5.90 -7.43
N TYR A 405 12.58 6.23 -6.14
CA TYR A 405 11.52 6.01 -5.15
C TYR A 405 10.27 6.86 -5.41
N GLU A 406 10.45 8.13 -5.79
CA GLU A 406 9.31 8.98 -6.16
C GLU A 406 8.60 8.47 -7.42
N GLN A 407 9.36 8.01 -8.42
CA GLN A 407 8.80 7.41 -9.62
C GLN A 407 8.02 6.14 -9.30
N LEU A 408 8.58 5.26 -8.47
CA LEU A 408 7.90 4.04 -8.02
C LEU A 408 6.62 4.38 -7.24
N ARG A 409 6.68 5.36 -6.31
CA ARG A 409 5.51 5.86 -5.59
C ARG A 409 4.45 6.38 -6.55
N SER A 410 4.85 7.17 -7.54
CA SER A 410 3.98 7.69 -8.58
C SER A 410 3.32 6.54 -9.36
N TYR A 411 4.07 5.60 -9.93
CA TYR A 411 3.52 4.48 -10.71
C TYR A 411 2.58 3.57 -9.93
N THR A 412 2.88 3.34 -8.66
CA THR A 412 2.09 2.46 -7.80
C THR A 412 0.95 3.18 -7.07
N GLY A 413 0.89 4.52 -7.14
CA GLY A 413 0.05 5.36 -6.27
C GLY A 413 0.43 5.25 -4.78
N GLY A 414 1.63 4.75 -4.47
CA GLY A 414 2.07 4.42 -3.12
C GLY A 414 1.26 3.28 -2.47
N LEU A 415 0.49 2.50 -3.23
CA LEU A 415 -0.35 1.45 -2.68
C LEU A 415 0.53 0.31 -2.13
N PRO A 416 0.37 -0.11 -0.85
CA PRO A 416 1.28 -1.05 -0.18
C PRO A 416 1.57 -2.31 -0.98
N LEU A 417 0.53 -2.98 -1.49
CA LEU A 417 0.68 -4.22 -2.23
C LEU A 417 1.47 -4.02 -3.53
N TYR A 418 1.35 -2.85 -4.16
CA TYR A 418 1.92 -2.56 -5.47
C TYR A 418 3.39 -2.21 -5.33
N VAL A 419 3.71 -1.37 -4.33
CA VAL A 419 5.10 -1.07 -3.95
C VAL A 419 5.85 -2.35 -3.61
N GLU A 420 5.29 -3.20 -2.74
CA GLU A 420 5.96 -4.45 -2.34
C GLU A 420 6.15 -5.41 -3.51
N SER A 421 5.21 -5.46 -4.45
CA SER A 421 5.31 -6.39 -5.59
C SER A 421 6.32 -5.89 -6.61
N ALA A 422 6.33 -4.60 -6.91
CA ALA A 422 7.36 -3.98 -7.74
C ALA A 422 8.76 -4.16 -7.14
N ALA A 423 8.90 -3.99 -5.81
CA ALA A 423 10.16 -4.23 -5.11
C ALA A 423 10.62 -5.70 -5.20
N ARG A 424 9.70 -6.68 -5.10
CA ARG A 424 10.04 -8.10 -5.29
C ARG A 424 10.47 -8.40 -6.72
N VAL A 425 9.79 -7.85 -7.72
CA VAL A 425 10.19 -7.97 -9.13
C VAL A 425 11.58 -7.38 -9.33
N ALA A 426 11.84 -6.20 -8.76
CA ALA A 426 13.17 -5.59 -8.81
C ALA A 426 14.25 -6.47 -8.17
N ALA A 427 13.98 -7.05 -7.00
CA ALA A 427 14.90 -7.95 -6.32
C ALA A 427 15.20 -9.22 -7.15
N GLU A 428 14.20 -9.78 -7.83
CA GLU A 428 14.33 -11.01 -8.63
C GLU A 428 14.98 -10.78 -10.00
N GLU A 429 14.59 -9.72 -10.72
CA GLU A 429 14.93 -9.52 -12.13
C GLU A 429 15.95 -8.39 -12.35
N TYR A 430 16.03 -7.42 -11.43
CA TYR A 430 16.81 -6.18 -11.58
C TYR A 430 17.90 -6.02 -10.52
N LYS A 431 18.26 -7.10 -9.80
CA LYS A 431 19.24 -7.09 -8.69
C LYS A 431 18.91 -6.06 -7.60
N GLY A 432 17.61 -5.78 -7.41
CA GLY A 432 17.10 -4.82 -6.46
C GLY A 432 17.08 -3.37 -6.95
N ASP A 433 17.55 -3.06 -8.16
CA ASP A 433 17.61 -1.69 -8.67
C ASP A 433 16.24 -1.23 -9.22
N ILE A 434 15.58 -0.34 -8.47
CA ILE A 434 14.29 0.24 -8.84
C ILE A 434 14.41 1.30 -9.95
N ASP A 435 15.53 2.02 -10.05
CA ASP A 435 15.71 3.02 -11.11
C ASP A 435 15.69 2.33 -12.48
N THR A 436 16.36 1.19 -12.60
CA THR A 436 16.35 0.37 -13.82
C THR A 436 14.95 -0.17 -14.13
N LEU A 437 14.24 -0.71 -13.13
CA LEU A 437 12.85 -1.15 -13.30
C LEU A 437 11.94 0.00 -13.78
N CYS A 438 12.05 1.18 -13.16
CA CYS A 438 11.25 2.35 -13.53
C CYS A 438 11.61 2.84 -14.94
N ALA A 439 12.87 2.76 -15.35
CA ALA A 439 13.30 3.09 -16.71
C ALA A 439 12.71 2.13 -17.75
N GLU A 440 12.67 0.83 -17.47
CA GLU A 440 12.03 -0.14 -18.37
C GLU A 440 10.50 -0.02 -18.42
N LEU A 441 9.87 0.23 -17.27
CA LEU A 441 8.43 0.53 -17.22
C LEU A 441 8.07 1.77 -18.05
N ARG A 442 8.99 2.75 -18.17
CA ARG A 442 8.84 3.89 -19.09
C ARG A 442 8.97 3.49 -20.56
N GLN A 443 9.85 2.54 -20.88
CA GLN A 443 10.18 2.13 -22.24
C GLN A 443 9.29 1.00 -22.80
N GLN A 444 8.34 0.47 -22.00
CA GLN A 444 7.31 -0.49 -22.41
C GLN A 444 7.83 -1.85 -22.94
N GLU A 445 8.88 -2.42 -22.33
CA GLU A 445 9.40 -3.76 -22.70
C GLU A 445 9.24 -4.86 -21.64
N ASN A 446 8.29 -4.77 -20.69
CA ASN A 446 8.05 -5.88 -19.77
C ASN A 446 7.31 -7.05 -20.43
N SER A 447 7.94 -8.22 -20.41
CA SER A 447 7.48 -9.48 -21.02
C SER A 447 6.77 -10.43 -20.05
N THR A 448 6.55 -10.00 -18.80
CA THR A 448 5.86 -10.74 -17.74
C THR A 448 4.72 -9.89 -17.19
N GLU A 449 3.47 -10.26 -17.50
CA GLU A 449 2.27 -9.64 -16.87
C GLU A 449 2.33 -9.87 -15.35
N THR A 450 2.44 -8.80 -14.57
CA THR A 450 2.35 -8.90 -13.11
C THR A 450 0.92 -9.31 -12.72
N ALA A 451 0.74 -10.04 -11.61
CA ALA A 451 -0.60 -10.39 -11.11
C ALA A 451 -1.51 -9.16 -10.87
N GLN A 452 -0.92 -7.98 -10.74
CA GLN A 452 -1.54 -6.69 -10.52
C GLN A 452 -2.02 -6.05 -11.83
N GLU A 453 -1.20 -6.10 -12.88
CA GLU A 453 -1.62 -5.77 -14.24
C GLU A 453 -2.76 -6.68 -14.67
N VAL A 454 -2.74 -7.97 -14.35
CA VAL A 454 -3.87 -8.88 -14.66
C VAL A 454 -5.17 -8.43 -13.96
N ILE A 455 -5.11 -7.99 -12.71
CA ILE A 455 -6.30 -7.55 -11.95
C ILE A 455 -6.81 -6.19 -12.45
N LEU A 456 -5.93 -5.20 -12.60
CA LEU A 456 -6.30 -3.88 -13.10
C LEU A 456 -6.68 -3.91 -14.58
N SER A 457 -6.01 -4.73 -15.39
CA SER A 457 -6.35 -4.98 -16.80
C SER A 457 -7.73 -5.60 -16.90
N ARG A 458 -8.12 -6.54 -16.03
CA ARG A 458 -9.50 -7.07 -16.01
C ARG A 458 -10.54 -5.99 -15.67
N VAL A 459 -10.25 -5.11 -14.72
CA VAL A 459 -11.15 -3.97 -14.39
C VAL A 459 -11.23 -3.01 -15.57
N TYR A 460 -10.10 -2.69 -16.19
CA TYR A 460 -9.99 -1.79 -17.34
C TYR A 460 -10.68 -2.36 -18.59
N GLN A 461 -10.47 -3.64 -18.89
CA GLN A 461 -11.13 -4.41 -19.95
C GLN A 461 -12.65 -4.53 -19.73
N GLY A 462 -13.11 -4.47 -18.47
CA GLY A 462 -14.52 -4.47 -18.12
C GLY A 462 -15.26 -3.16 -18.45
N PHE A 463 -14.54 -2.08 -18.78
CA PHE A 463 -15.16 -0.82 -19.17
C PHE A 463 -15.68 -0.83 -20.62
N GLU A 464 -16.70 -0.02 -20.89
CA GLU A 464 -17.12 0.29 -22.27
C GLU A 464 -15.95 0.92 -23.05
N SER A 465 -15.84 0.62 -24.36
CA SER A 465 -14.73 1.12 -25.20
C SER A 465 -14.59 2.65 -25.18
N LEU A 466 -15.69 3.38 -25.09
CA LEU A 466 -15.68 4.85 -24.99
C LEU A 466 -15.06 5.33 -23.67
N VAL A 467 -15.26 4.57 -22.58
CA VAL A 467 -14.67 4.87 -21.27
C VAL A 467 -13.19 4.49 -21.27
N GLN A 468 -12.79 3.38 -21.89
CA GLN A 468 -11.38 3.02 -22.06
C GLN A 468 -10.64 4.10 -22.85
N ASN A 469 -11.17 4.55 -23.99
CA ASN A 469 -10.57 5.63 -24.78
C ASN A 469 -10.49 6.94 -23.98
N ALA A 470 -11.52 7.27 -23.19
CA ALA A 470 -11.50 8.46 -22.34
C ALA A 470 -10.44 8.38 -21.24
N VAL A 471 -10.30 7.23 -20.57
CA VAL A 471 -9.24 7.01 -19.56
C VAL A 471 -7.87 7.05 -20.22
N ALA A 472 -7.68 6.40 -21.37
CA ALA A 472 -6.43 6.41 -22.13
C ALA A 472 -6.00 7.83 -22.52
N LEU A 473 -6.91 8.62 -23.11
CA LEU A 473 -6.61 10.00 -23.47
C LEU A 473 -6.39 10.88 -22.24
N PHE A 474 -7.16 10.71 -21.17
CA PHE A 474 -6.94 11.48 -19.93
C PHE A 474 -5.63 11.07 -19.23
N SER A 475 -5.14 9.84 -19.46
CA SER A 475 -3.84 9.38 -18.97
C SER A 475 -2.66 10.12 -19.60
N LEU A 476 -2.86 10.88 -20.68
CA LEU A 476 -1.84 11.80 -21.18
C LEU A 476 -1.50 12.90 -20.16
N SER A 477 -2.45 13.28 -19.29
CA SER A 477 -2.22 14.22 -18.19
C SER A 477 -1.74 13.48 -16.93
N ASP A 478 -0.63 13.90 -16.35
CA ASP A 478 -0.15 13.51 -15.02
C ASP A 478 -0.42 14.57 -13.94
N VAL A 479 -0.90 15.75 -14.33
CA VAL A 479 -1.33 16.84 -13.46
C VAL A 479 -2.85 16.85 -13.25
N GLY A 480 -3.30 17.46 -12.16
CA GLY A 480 -4.71 17.65 -11.87
C GLY A 480 -5.33 18.69 -12.82
N LEU A 481 -6.41 18.32 -13.49
CA LEU A 481 -7.20 19.22 -14.35
C LEU A 481 -8.59 19.45 -13.74
N SER A 482 -9.10 20.67 -13.81
CA SER A 482 -10.47 20.97 -13.36
C SER A 482 -11.50 20.16 -14.16
N ARG A 483 -12.71 20.02 -13.60
CA ARG A 483 -13.78 19.27 -14.26
C ARG A 483 -14.15 19.83 -15.63
N ASP A 484 -14.11 21.15 -15.78
CA ASP A 484 -14.49 21.82 -17.02
C ASP A 484 -13.39 21.64 -18.08
N GLU A 485 -12.12 21.75 -17.67
CA GLU A 485 -10.96 21.44 -18.51
C GLU A 485 -11.00 19.99 -19.03
N VAL A 486 -11.22 18.99 -18.15
CA VAL A 486 -11.32 17.58 -18.57
C VAL A 486 -12.50 17.38 -19.53
N SER A 487 -13.62 18.09 -19.30
CA SER A 487 -14.79 17.98 -20.16
C SER A 487 -14.55 18.55 -21.54
N GLU A 488 -13.87 19.69 -21.64
CA GLU A 488 -13.51 20.31 -22.91
C GLU A 488 -12.45 19.48 -23.65
N TYR A 489 -11.43 19.04 -22.93
CA TYR A 489 -10.38 18.16 -23.45
C TYR A 489 -10.96 16.88 -24.07
N LEU A 490 -11.78 16.13 -23.33
CA LEU A 490 -12.36 14.89 -23.83
C LEU A 490 -13.37 15.13 -24.95
N ALA A 491 -14.12 16.23 -24.93
CA ALA A 491 -15.03 16.60 -26.01
C ALA A 491 -14.29 16.83 -27.32
N ARG A 492 -13.19 17.59 -27.28
CA ARG A 492 -12.33 17.86 -28.44
C ARG A 492 -11.62 16.59 -28.93
N SER A 493 -11.00 15.83 -28.03
CA SER A 493 -10.17 14.67 -28.37
C SER A 493 -10.97 13.47 -28.88
N LEU A 494 -12.16 13.21 -28.33
CA LEU A 494 -13.04 12.12 -28.78
C LEU A 494 -14.08 12.56 -29.81
N ASN A 495 -14.10 13.86 -30.18
CA ASN A 495 -15.11 14.46 -31.05
C ASN A 495 -16.56 14.15 -30.59
N ILE A 496 -16.82 14.35 -29.31
CA ILE A 496 -18.14 14.13 -28.67
C ILE A 496 -18.69 15.45 -28.11
N PRO A 497 -20.01 15.60 -27.97
CA PRO A 497 -20.58 16.78 -27.33
C PRO A 497 -20.20 16.85 -25.85
N SER A 498 -20.13 18.07 -25.29
CA SER A 498 -19.68 18.31 -23.90
C SER A 498 -20.52 17.58 -22.84
N ASN A 499 -21.80 17.33 -23.13
CA ASN A 499 -22.68 16.51 -22.27
C ASN A 499 -22.26 15.02 -22.25
N GLY A 500 -21.73 14.49 -23.35
CA GLY A 500 -21.12 13.18 -23.46
C GLY A 500 -19.83 13.10 -22.64
N ALA A 501 -18.95 14.11 -22.74
CA ALA A 501 -17.73 14.19 -21.94
C ALA A 501 -18.04 14.26 -20.42
N ALA A 502 -19.02 15.06 -20.01
CA ALA A 502 -19.47 15.10 -18.61
C ALA A 502 -20.02 13.76 -18.12
N THR A 503 -20.63 12.97 -19.00
CA THR A 503 -21.11 11.62 -18.68
C THR A 503 -19.95 10.63 -18.51
N LEU A 504 -18.93 10.72 -19.37
CA LEU A 504 -17.70 9.94 -19.25
C LEU A 504 -16.95 10.25 -17.95
N ILE A 505 -16.80 11.53 -17.58
CA ILE A 505 -16.19 11.93 -16.30
C ILE A 505 -16.97 11.33 -15.12
N LYS A 506 -18.30 11.34 -15.17
CA LYS A 506 -19.13 10.72 -14.13
C LYS A 506 -18.93 9.21 -14.03
N LYS A 507 -18.79 8.51 -15.17
CA LYS A 507 -18.54 7.06 -15.23
C LYS A 507 -17.15 6.73 -14.68
N MET A 508 -16.10 7.41 -15.15
CA MET A 508 -14.72 7.23 -14.70
C MET A 508 -14.58 7.48 -13.18
N ARG A 509 -15.29 8.48 -12.64
CA ARG A 509 -15.28 8.74 -11.19
C ARG A 509 -15.97 7.64 -10.39
N ALA A 510 -17.05 7.08 -10.94
CA ALA A 510 -17.80 6.00 -10.28
C ALA A 510 -16.98 4.71 -10.21
N THR A 511 -16.17 4.44 -11.23
CA THR A 511 -15.26 3.28 -11.29
C THR A 511 -13.94 3.50 -10.53
N GLY A 512 -13.71 4.69 -9.96
CA GLY A 512 -12.47 5.02 -9.25
C GLY A 512 -11.24 5.10 -10.14
N THR A 513 -11.42 5.23 -11.47
CA THR A 513 -10.29 5.41 -12.39
C THR A 513 -9.78 6.85 -12.39
N ILE A 514 -10.61 7.79 -11.96
CA ILE A 514 -10.21 9.18 -11.71
C ILE A 514 -10.48 9.54 -10.25
N GLU A 515 -9.51 10.22 -9.65
CA GLU A 515 -9.56 10.69 -8.28
C GLU A 515 -9.68 12.22 -8.24
N ASN A 516 -10.16 12.73 -7.12
CA ASN A 516 -10.07 14.16 -6.85
C ASN A 516 -8.64 14.43 -6.37
N TYR A 517 -7.92 15.28 -7.09
CA TYR A 517 -6.61 15.77 -6.72
C TYR A 517 -6.77 17.18 -6.14
N GLY A 518 -6.37 17.37 -4.88
CA GLY A 518 -6.65 18.59 -4.13
C GLY A 518 -8.16 18.90 -4.01
N ASN A 519 -8.50 20.17 -3.77
CA ASN A 519 -9.89 20.55 -3.46
C ASN A 519 -10.84 20.65 -4.67
N GLN A 520 -10.35 20.69 -5.94
CA GLN A 520 -11.20 20.90 -7.12
C GLN A 520 -10.72 20.27 -8.44
N THR A 521 -9.58 19.58 -8.49
CA THR A 521 -9.04 19.02 -9.74
C THR A 521 -9.21 17.50 -9.82
N LEU A 522 -9.10 16.95 -11.02
CA LEU A 522 -9.24 15.54 -11.33
C LEU A 522 -7.97 15.02 -11.96
N LYS A 523 -7.61 13.79 -11.63
CA LYS A 523 -6.49 13.08 -12.22
C LYS A 523 -6.87 11.61 -12.42
N VAL A 524 -6.33 10.96 -13.46
CA VAL A 524 -6.41 9.49 -13.56
C VAL A 524 -5.56 8.89 -12.45
N HIS A 525 -6.10 7.91 -11.72
CA HIS A 525 -5.35 7.19 -10.71
C HIS A 525 -4.09 6.59 -11.35
N ASP A 526 -2.92 6.79 -10.75
CA ASP A 526 -1.63 6.49 -11.42
C ASP A 526 -1.47 5.01 -11.81
N ALA A 527 -1.92 4.07 -10.97
CA ALA A 527 -1.98 2.65 -11.32
C ALA A 527 -2.84 2.32 -12.57
N VAL A 528 -3.92 3.08 -12.81
CA VAL A 528 -4.78 2.93 -13.99
C VAL A 528 -4.17 3.66 -15.19
N ARG A 529 -3.43 4.75 -14.94
CA ARG A 529 -2.78 5.55 -15.96
C ARG A 529 -1.81 4.73 -16.81
N ALA A 530 -1.07 3.79 -16.21
CA ALA A 530 -0.18 2.88 -16.94
C ALA A 530 -0.93 2.07 -18.02
N LEU A 531 -2.09 1.51 -17.67
CA LEU A 531 -2.95 0.76 -18.62
C LEU A 531 -3.55 1.69 -19.67
N GLY A 532 -3.92 2.91 -19.28
CA GLY A 532 -4.39 3.94 -20.21
C GLY A 532 -3.32 4.28 -21.26
N LEU A 533 -2.06 4.46 -20.83
CA LEU A 533 -0.93 4.72 -21.72
C LEU A 533 -0.63 3.53 -22.64
N GLN A 534 -0.77 2.29 -22.16
CA GLN A 534 -0.65 1.10 -23.01
C GLN A 534 -1.75 1.10 -24.09
N HIS A 535 -2.99 1.40 -23.71
CA HIS A 535 -4.13 1.46 -24.64
C HIS A 535 -3.94 2.52 -25.73
N LEU A 536 -3.24 3.63 -25.45
CA LEU A 536 -2.90 4.65 -26.45
C LEU A 536 -2.09 4.09 -27.64
N THR A 537 -1.23 3.10 -27.41
CA THR A 537 -0.42 2.50 -28.49
C THR A 537 -1.27 1.73 -29.49
N MET A 538 -2.46 1.29 -29.09
CA MET A 538 -3.44 0.60 -29.93
C MET A 538 -4.44 1.58 -30.56
N MET A 539 -4.41 2.86 -30.19
CA MET A 539 -5.26 3.90 -30.77
C MET A 539 -4.66 4.47 -32.05
N ASP A 540 -5.52 5.07 -32.88
CA ASP A 540 -5.09 5.76 -34.09
C ASP A 540 -4.18 6.96 -33.73
N VAL A 541 -3.03 7.06 -34.39
CA VAL A 541 -2.02 8.11 -34.17
C VAL A 541 -2.63 9.50 -34.36
N ASP A 542 -3.58 9.68 -35.27
CA ASP A 542 -4.24 10.97 -35.48
C ASP A 542 -5.12 11.37 -34.28
N ILE A 543 -5.76 10.41 -33.61
CA ILE A 543 -6.54 10.66 -32.39
C ILE A 543 -5.61 11.06 -31.23
N VAL A 544 -4.48 10.36 -31.08
CA VAL A 544 -3.50 10.67 -30.05
C VAL A 544 -2.86 12.05 -30.29
N ASN A 545 -2.51 12.38 -31.53
CA ASN A 545 -1.98 13.70 -31.89
C ASN A 545 -3.01 14.82 -31.67
N ASN A 546 -4.26 14.61 -32.05
CA ASN A 546 -5.34 15.58 -31.78
C ASN A 546 -5.53 15.79 -30.28
N ALA A 547 -5.43 14.73 -29.47
CA ALA A 547 -5.49 14.83 -28.02
C ALA A 547 -4.29 15.61 -27.46
N LEU A 548 -3.07 15.32 -27.90
CA LEU A 548 -1.88 16.08 -27.49
C LEU A 548 -2.00 17.57 -27.85
N LEU A 549 -2.52 17.90 -29.03
CA LEU A 549 -2.79 19.29 -29.44
C LEU A 549 -3.87 19.95 -28.58
N ALA A 550 -4.98 19.26 -28.32
CA ALA A 550 -6.06 19.79 -27.47
C ALA A 550 -5.59 20.02 -26.03
N LEU A 551 -4.76 19.11 -25.50
CA LEU A 551 -4.17 19.24 -24.17
C LEU A 551 -3.14 20.37 -24.12
N LYS A 552 -2.30 20.52 -25.14
CA LYS A 552 -1.37 21.65 -25.29
C LYS A 552 -2.10 22.99 -25.22
N ASP A 553 -3.14 23.17 -26.04
CA ASP A 553 -3.88 24.43 -26.11
C ASP A 553 -4.55 24.76 -24.77
N LEU A 554 -5.12 23.75 -24.11
CA LEU A 554 -5.72 23.88 -22.78
C LEU A 554 -4.69 24.28 -21.74
N LEU A 555 -3.52 23.64 -21.71
CA LEU A 555 -2.46 23.95 -20.75
C LEU A 555 -1.91 25.36 -20.96
N ILE A 556 -1.76 25.82 -22.20
CA ILE A 556 -1.33 27.21 -22.50
C ILE A 556 -2.36 28.21 -21.96
N GLU A 557 -3.65 27.98 -22.20
CA GLU A 557 -4.71 28.86 -21.71
C GLU A 557 -4.77 28.88 -20.18
N SER A 558 -4.67 27.69 -19.56
CA SER A 558 -4.65 27.52 -18.11
C SER A 558 -3.43 28.19 -17.46
N LEU A 559 -2.23 28.04 -18.04
CA LEU A 559 -1.00 28.67 -17.53
C LEU A 559 -1.07 30.20 -17.55
N GLN A 560 -1.74 30.79 -18.55
CA GLN A 560 -1.96 32.23 -18.61
C GLN A 560 -2.88 32.73 -17.48
N GLN A 561 -3.81 31.88 -17.01
CA GLN A 561 -4.81 32.23 -16.00
C GLN A 561 -4.34 31.92 -14.57
N GLU A 562 -3.79 30.73 -14.34
CA GLU A 562 -3.52 30.19 -12.99
C GLU A 562 -2.03 30.20 -12.61
N ARG A 563 -1.10 30.31 -13.60
CA ARG A 563 0.36 30.23 -13.40
C ARG A 563 0.84 29.01 -12.60
N ASP A 564 0.12 27.89 -12.70
CA ASP A 564 0.48 26.63 -12.04
C ASP A 564 1.71 25.99 -12.71
N THR A 565 2.85 26.02 -12.03
CA THR A 565 4.14 25.51 -12.54
C THR A 565 4.13 24.00 -12.72
N SER A 566 3.26 23.25 -12.02
CA SER A 566 3.18 21.79 -12.18
C SER A 566 2.72 21.38 -13.58
N ARG A 567 1.84 22.18 -14.20
CA ARG A 567 1.29 21.98 -15.56
C ARG A 567 2.29 22.26 -16.67
N PHE A 568 3.32 23.03 -16.37
CA PHE A 568 4.34 23.39 -17.33
C PHE A 568 5.22 22.21 -17.73
N SER A 569 5.50 21.30 -16.78
CA SER A 569 6.26 20.09 -17.08
C SER A 569 5.56 19.17 -18.07
N LEU A 570 4.25 19.02 -17.89
CA LEU A 570 3.42 18.29 -18.84
C LEU A 570 3.44 18.98 -20.22
N LEU A 571 3.36 20.31 -20.26
CA LEU A 571 3.42 21.07 -21.51
C LEU A 571 4.74 20.84 -22.27
N THR A 572 5.88 20.84 -21.58
CA THR A 572 7.19 20.51 -22.17
C THR A 572 7.22 19.10 -22.73
N GLN A 573 6.74 18.10 -21.99
CA GLN A 573 6.66 16.73 -22.48
C GLN A 573 5.76 16.61 -23.72
N ILE A 574 4.69 17.39 -23.78
CA ILE A 574 3.81 17.45 -24.96
C ILE A 574 4.56 18.06 -26.16
N TYR A 575 5.35 19.12 -25.97
CA TYR A 575 6.19 19.67 -27.05
C TYR A 575 7.20 18.64 -27.58
N ILE A 576 7.80 17.84 -26.70
CA ILE A 576 8.71 16.75 -27.09
C ILE A 576 7.95 15.69 -27.90
N LYS A 577 6.78 15.23 -27.42
CA LYS A 577 5.95 14.24 -28.15
C LYS A 577 5.44 14.75 -29.49
N LEU A 578 5.17 16.05 -29.59
CA LEU A 578 4.78 16.72 -30.84
C LEU A 578 5.97 17.09 -31.73
N ASN A 579 7.21 16.85 -31.28
CA ASN A 579 8.45 17.22 -31.95
C ASN A 579 8.51 18.73 -32.31
N ASP A 580 8.02 19.60 -31.42
CA ASP A 580 8.03 21.06 -31.57
C ASP A 580 9.39 21.65 -31.15
N VAL A 581 10.42 21.33 -31.95
CA VAL A 581 11.82 21.71 -31.70
C VAL A 581 11.98 23.24 -31.58
N MET A 582 11.16 24.02 -32.29
CA MET A 582 11.23 25.48 -32.27
C MET A 582 10.86 26.06 -30.92
N THR A 583 9.77 25.55 -30.34
CA THR A 583 9.38 25.95 -29.00
C THR A 583 10.44 25.49 -28.01
N LEU A 584 10.93 24.24 -28.09
CA LEU A 584 11.98 23.72 -27.20
C LEU A 584 13.27 24.57 -27.21
N ILE A 585 13.68 25.10 -28.37
CA ILE A 585 14.82 26.04 -28.46
C ILE A 585 14.52 27.34 -27.69
N ALA A 586 13.33 27.92 -27.87
CA ALA A 586 12.93 29.12 -27.14
C ALA A 586 12.89 28.87 -25.62
N LEU A 587 12.38 27.71 -25.19
CA LEU A 587 12.36 27.31 -23.79
C LEU A 587 13.77 27.06 -23.22
N SER A 588 14.72 26.57 -24.02
CA SER A 588 16.09 26.31 -23.55
C SER A 588 16.90 27.56 -23.22
N GLY A 589 16.53 28.72 -23.78
CA GLY A 589 17.15 30.00 -23.44
C GLY A 589 16.60 30.63 -22.15
N GLU A 590 15.50 30.09 -21.63
CA GLU A 590 14.80 30.64 -20.48
C GLU A 590 15.26 29.96 -19.19
N GLU A 591 15.68 30.75 -18.22
CA GLU A 591 16.27 30.20 -17.00
C GLU A 591 15.29 29.45 -16.09
N LEU A 592 13.99 29.77 -16.19
CA LEU A 592 12.93 29.13 -15.42
C LEU A 592 12.92 27.60 -15.59
N PHE A 593 13.24 27.10 -16.79
CA PHE A 593 13.17 25.68 -17.13
C PHE A 593 14.23 24.85 -16.39
N TYR A 594 15.36 25.47 -16.09
CA TYR A 594 16.43 24.85 -15.31
C TYR A 594 16.08 24.79 -13.82
N GLU A 595 15.30 25.75 -13.30
CA GLU A 595 14.82 25.72 -11.89
C GLU A 595 13.79 24.61 -11.65
N MET A 596 13.18 24.07 -12.72
CA MET A 596 12.09 23.09 -12.65
C MET A 596 12.56 21.64 -12.88
N GLY A 597 13.85 21.39 -13.13
CA GLY A 597 14.41 20.04 -13.27
C GLY A 597 14.05 19.29 -14.57
N ILE A 598 13.55 19.99 -15.59
CA ILE A 598 13.04 19.42 -16.86
C ILE A 598 14.10 19.46 -17.98
N ALA A 599 15.28 19.98 -17.67
CA ALA A 599 16.32 20.27 -18.65
C ALA A 599 16.79 19.00 -19.41
N VAL A 600 16.86 17.84 -18.74
CA VAL A 600 17.44 16.61 -19.31
C VAL A 600 16.71 16.17 -20.60
N ASP A 601 15.38 16.09 -20.57
CA ASP A 601 14.59 15.62 -21.70
C ASP A 601 14.62 16.62 -22.87
N ILE A 602 14.63 17.93 -22.56
CA ILE A 602 14.80 18.99 -23.57
C ILE A 602 16.18 18.87 -24.22
N MET A 603 17.24 18.67 -23.42
CA MET A 603 18.62 18.60 -23.90
C MET A 603 18.84 17.40 -24.82
N GLU A 604 18.25 16.23 -24.52
CA GLU A 604 18.35 15.07 -25.41
C GLU A 604 17.70 15.33 -26.77
N SER A 605 16.50 15.92 -26.77
CA SER A 605 15.81 16.32 -28.01
C SER A 605 16.63 17.33 -28.81
N LEU A 606 17.24 18.33 -28.16
CA LEU A 606 18.12 19.31 -28.81
C LEU A 606 19.43 18.69 -29.34
N LYS A 607 20.03 17.72 -28.62
CA LYS A 607 21.19 16.95 -29.09
C LYS A 607 20.87 16.20 -30.39
N GLN A 608 19.70 15.57 -30.47
CA GLN A 608 19.24 14.89 -31.68
C GLN A 608 18.98 15.88 -32.83
N ALA A 609 18.31 17.01 -32.55
CA ALA A 609 17.98 18.01 -33.56
C ALA A 609 19.20 18.79 -34.11
N THR A 610 20.24 18.98 -33.30
CA THR A 610 21.50 19.63 -33.73
C THR A 610 22.40 18.70 -34.55
N ALA A 611 22.25 17.39 -34.36
CA ALA A 611 22.92 16.35 -35.14
C ALA A 611 22.29 16.14 -36.53
N SER A 612 21.03 16.54 -36.74
CA SER A 612 20.36 16.52 -38.05
C SER A 612 20.59 17.82 -38.84
N ASP A 613 20.68 17.72 -40.18
CA ASP A 613 20.82 18.88 -41.08
C ASP A 613 19.49 19.64 -41.32
N SER A 614 18.50 19.48 -40.43
CA SER A 614 17.14 19.99 -40.61
C SER A 614 16.92 21.41 -40.08
N LEU A 615 17.83 21.95 -39.26
CA LEU A 615 17.68 23.26 -38.62
C LEU A 615 18.31 24.40 -39.43
N ALA A 616 17.65 25.55 -39.47
CA ALA A 616 18.23 26.76 -40.03
C ALA A 616 19.42 27.26 -39.16
N PRO A 617 20.40 28.00 -39.72
CA PRO A 617 21.61 28.41 -38.99
C PRO A 617 21.35 29.13 -37.66
N LEU A 618 20.37 30.04 -37.61
CA LEU A 618 19.99 30.74 -36.38
C LEU A 618 19.38 29.82 -35.32
N GLN A 619 18.58 28.85 -35.74
CA GLN A 619 17.97 27.86 -34.84
C GLN A 619 19.03 26.92 -34.28
N LYS A 620 19.96 26.48 -35.14
CA LYS A 620 21.10 25.65 -34.76
C LYS A 620 22.00 26.37 -33.75
N PHE A 621 22.21 27.68 -33.90
CA PHE A 621 22.95 28.51 -32.95
C PHE A 621 22.30 28.49 -31.56
N TRP A 622 21.00 28.80 -31.45
CA TRP A 622 20.31 28.85 -30.16
C TRP A 622 20.11 27.46 -29.52
N ALA A 623 19.97 26.40 -30.33
CA ALA A 623 19.99 25.03 -29.82
C ALA A 623 21.34 24.66 -29.19
N LEU A 624 22.46 25.02 -29.84
CA LEU A 624 23.80 24.84 -29.28
C LEU A 624 24.02 25.72 -28.03
N ASP A 625 23.51 26.95 -28.02
CA ASP A 625 23.58 27.84 -26.85
C ASP A 625 22.91 27.21 -25.62
N GLY A 626 21.69 26.66 -25.77
CA GLY A 626 20.99 25.94 -24.70
C GLY A 626 21.76 24.72 -24.18
N LEU A 627 22.38 23.94 -25.08
CA LEU A 627 23.23 22.80 -24.72
C LEU A 627 24.47 23.24 -23.93
N VAL A 628 25.18 24.28 -24.39
CA VAL A 628 26.34 24.84 -23.70
C VAL A 628 25.94 25.46 -22.36
N PHE A 629 24.79 26.14 -22.30
CA PHE A 629 24.27 26.71 -21.06
C PHE A 629 24.04 25.64 -20.01
N SER A 630 23.40 24.53 -20.38
CA SER A 630 23.11 23.42 -19.47
C SER A 630 24.39 22.81 -18.90
N GLU A 631 25.32 22.39 -19.76
CA GLU A 631 26.54 21.70 -19.29
C GLU A 631 27.46 22.65 -18.48
N LEU A 632 27.49 23.96 -18.78
CA LEU A 632 28.28 24.91 -18.00
C LEU A 632 27.82 25.07 -16.53
N LYS A 633 26.60 24.65 -16.20
CA LYS A 633 26.13 24.57 -14.80
C LYS A 633 26.68 23.33 -14.09
N ASP A 634 26.81 22.21 -14.79
CA ASP A 634 27.15 20.89 -14.23
C ASP A 634 28.66 20.59 -14.24
N GLY A 635 29.46 21.31 -15.04
CA GLY A 635 30.93 21.23 -15.03
C GLY A 635 31.56 21.29 -16.43
N VAL A 636 32.88 21.07 -16.52
CA VAL A 636 33.58 21.10 -17.82
C VAL A 636 33.54 19.73 -18.48
N SER A 637 32.63 19.54 -19.44
CA SER A 637 32.64 18.40 -20.37
C SER A 637 33.49 18.70 -21.61
N GLU A 638 34.14 17.69 -22.20
CA GLU A 638 34.85 17.82 -23.49
C GLU A 638 33.91 18.24 -24.63
N GLN A 639 32.60 17.98 -24.49
CA GLN A 639 31.58 18.34 -25.49
C GLN A 639 31.37 19.86 -25.60
N ILE A 640 31.57 20.62 -24.51
CA ILE A 640 31.38 22.08 -24.51
C ILE A 640 32.30 22.77 -25.52
N ALA A 641 33.56 22.31 -25.61
CA ALA A 641 34.53 22.85 -26.56
C ALA A 641 34.05 22.68 -28.01
N GLN A 642 33.52 21.48 -28.34
CA GLN A 642 33.04 21.17 -29.68
C GLN A 642 31.82 22.02 -30.06
N TRP A 643 30.87 22.21 -29.15
CA TRP A 643 29.71 23.06 -29.41
C TRP A 643 30.08 24.54 -29.52
N LEU A 644 31.00 25.04 -28.69
CA LEU A 644 31.52 26.40 -28.82
C LEU A 644 32.28 26.61 -30.14
N GLU A 645 33.04 25.62 -30.62
CA GLU A 645 33.65 25.68 -31.94
C GLU A 645 32.59 25.73 -33.05
N ALA A 646 31.55 24.91 -32.98
CA ALA A 646 30.43 24.92 -33.92
C ALA A 646 29.67 26.26 -33.92
N MET A 647 29.41 26.84 -32.75
CA MET A 647 28.82 28.18 -32.62
C MET A 647 29.72 29.25 -33.24
N GLY A 648 31.04 29.17 -33.02
CA GLY A 648 32.02 30.08 -33.60
C GLY A 648 32.10 30.00 -35.13
N ALA A 649 32.00 28.79 -35.69
CA ALA A 649 31.92 28.57 -37.13
C ALA A 649 30.66 29.23 -37.71
N LEU A 650 29.49 29.03 -37.09
CA LEU A 650 28.24 29.69 -37.49
C LEU A 650 28.38 31.22 -37.50
N LEU A 651 28.98 31.81 -36.47
CA LEU A 651 29.23 33.26 -36.39
C LEU A 651 30.17 33.79 -37.49
N THR A 652 31.04 32.92 -38.03
CA THR A 652 31.98 33.28 -39.10
C THR A 652 31.35 33.11 -40.48
N GLU A 653 30.50 32.09 -40.65
CA GLU A 653 29.88 31.71 -41.92
C GLU A 653 28.61 32.52 -42.24
N HIS A 654 27.93 33.07 -41.23
CA HIS A 654 26.66 33.79 -41.39
C HIS A 654 26.67 35.15 -40.68
N GLU A 655 25.89 36.10 -41.20
CA GLU A 655 25.68 37.39 -40.56
C GLU A 655 24.72 37.28 -39.38
N PHE A 656 25.27 37.29 -38.16
CA PHE A 656 24.53 37.32 -36.90
C PHE A 656 24.55 38.70 -36.22
N GLY A 657 23.52 38.96 -35.43
CA GLY A 657 23.33 40.20 -34.69
C GLY A 657 24.19 40.31 -33.43
N TYR A 658 23.97 41.37 -32.65
CA TYR A 658 24.71 41.58 -31.40
C TYR A 658 24.36 40.51 -30.35
N ARG A 659 23.13 39.99 -30.34
CA ARG A 659 22.63 39.05 -29.34
C ARG A 659 23.42 37.74 -29.38
N GLU A 660 23.55 37.15 -30.56
CA GLU A 660 24.26 35.89 -30.75
C GLU A 660 25.77 36.04 -30.45
N ARG A 661 26.38 37.15 -30.88
CA ARG A 661 27.80 37.44 -30.57
C ARG A 661 28.03 37.60 -29.08
N THR A 662 27.12 38.26 -28.37
CA THR A 662 27.21 38.48 -26.92
C THR A 662 27.03 37.16 -26.17
N ALA A 663 26.01 36.36 -26.53
CA ALA A 663 25.76 35.04 -25.95
C ALA A 663 26.99 34.12 -26.08
N TYR A 664 27.53 34.01 -27.31
CA TYR A 664 28.75 33.25 -27.58
C TYR A 664 29.93 33.73 -26.73
N THR A 665 30.16 35.05 -26.67
CA THR A 665 31.28 35.61 -25.90
C THR A 665 31.15 35.29 -24.42
N MET A 666 29.96 35.45 -23.83
CA MET A 666 29.73 35.13 -22.41
C MET A 666 30.00 33.65 -22.13
N LYS A 667 29.51 32.74 -22.97
CA LYS A 667 29.71 31.29 -22.81
C LYS A 667 31.18 30.89 -22.97
N ARG A 668 31.87 31.42 -23.98
CA ARG A 668 33.31 31.20 -24.20
C ARG A 668 34.14 31.75 -23.04
N MET A 669 33.80 32.93 -22.53
CA MET A 669 34.46 33.52 -21.36
C MET A 669 34.30 32.64 -20.11
N LEU A 670 33.10 32.14 -19.82
CA LEU A 670 32.85 31.24 -18.70
C LEU A 670 33.63 29.93 -18.84
N PHE A 671 33.66 29.34 -20.04
CA PHE A 671 34.42 28.12 -20.32
C PHE A 671 35.94 28.32 -20.11
N LEU A 672 36.51 29.41 -20.63
CA LEU A 672 37.93 29.73 -20.48
C LEU A 672 38.32 30.04 -19.03
N SER A 673 37.40 30.62 -18.26
CA SER A 673 37.63 30.90 -16.84
C SER A 673 37.85 29.61 -16.02
N GLU A 674 37.18 28.51 -16.37
CA GLU A 674 37.38 27.19 -15.76
C GLU A 674 38.73 26.57 -16.18
N LYS A 675 39.21 26.86 -17.39
CA LYS A 675 40.55 26.44 -17.86
C LYS A 675 41.69 27.27 -17.26
N GLY A 676 41.39 28.38 -16.58
CA GLY A 676 42.38 29.25 -15.97
C GLY A 676 43.00 30.29 -16.90
N ASP A 677 42.45 30.51 -18.10
CA ASP A 677 43.01 31.45 -19.08
C ASP A 677 42.54 32.89 -18.81
N LEU A 678 43.26 33.57 -17.92
CA LEU A 678 42.97 34.96 -17.56
C LEU A 678 43.13 35.93 -18.75
N SER A 679 44.12 35.71 -19.61
CA SER A 679 44.47 36.66 -20.67
C SER A 679 43.37 36.70 -21.74
N GLU A 680 42.88 35.54 -22.15
CA GLU A 680 41.83 35.45 -23.15
C GLU A 680 40.49 35.94 -22.58
N VAL A 681 40.17 35.61 -21.32
CA VAL A 681 38.98 36.13 -20.64
C VAL A 681 38.96 37.66 -20.58
N GLN A 682 40.09 38.29 -20.22
CA GLN A 682 40.19 39.75 -20.17
C GLN A 682 40.03 40.37 -21.56
N THR A 683 40.66 39.79 -22.58
CA THR A 683 40.55 40.27 -23.97
C THR A 683 39.11 40.21 -24.46
N LEU A 684 38.44 39.06 -24.28
CA LEU A 684 37.03 38.90 -24.66
C LEU A 684 36.12 39.89 -23.91
N ALA A 685 36.39 40.15 -22.63
CA ALA A 685 35.63 41.10 -21.83
C ALA A 685 35.79 42.54 -22.34
N GLU A 686 37.02 42.96 -22.65
CA GLU A 686 37.35 44.31 -23.15
C GLU A 686 36.79 44.54 -24.56
N ASP A 687 36.82 43.53 -25.43
CA ASP A 687 36.36 43.62 -26.82
C ASP A 687 34.83 43.66 -26.93
N ALA A 688 34.11 42.84 -26.14
CA ALA A 688 32.66 42.75 -26.23
C ALA A 688 31.93 43.89 -25.51
N ARG A 689 32.49 44.39 -24.39
CA ARG A 689 31.82 45.39 -23.55
C ARG A 689 31.36 46.65 -24.31
N PRO A 690 32.15 47.28 -25.20
CA PRO A 690 31.75 48.47 -25.95
C PRO A 690 30.64 48.23 -26.98
N SER A 691 30.40 46.98 -27.36
CA SER A 691 29.42 46.61 -28.40
C SER A 691 28.02 46.30 -27.86
N LEU A 692 27.83 46.37 -26.53
CA LEU A 692 26.54 46.14 -25.88
C LEU A 692 25.58 47.31 -26.16
N PRO A 693 24.30 47.04 -26.45
CA PRO A 693 23.36 48.06 -26.93
C PRO A 693 22.83 48.99 -25.85
N ASP A 694 22.70 48.51 -24.61
CA ASP A 694 22.05 49.22 -23.51
C ASP A 694 22.55 48.74 -22.13
N GLU A 695 22.01 49.37 -21.08
CA GLU A 695 22.38 49.12 -19.70
C GLU A 695 21.88 47.76 -19.16
N GLU A 696 20.87 47.16 -19.78
CA GLU A 696 20.34 45.85 -19.38
C GLU A 696 21.31 44.74 -19.79
N HIS A 697 21.69 44.71 -21.06
CA HIS A 697 22.71 43.79 -21.57
C HIS A 697 24.05 44.01 -20.87
N ALA A 698 24.34 45.26 -20.50
CA ALA A 698 25.52 45.60 -19.72
C ALA A 698 25.52 44.95 -18.32
N ARG A 699 24.40 44.93 -17.60
CA ARG A 699 24.31 44.27 -16.28
C ARG A 699 24.53 42.76 -16.39
N ILE A 700 23.88 42.10 -17.36
CA ILE A 700 23.98 40.65 -17.59
C ILE A 700 25.42 40.25 -17.96
N PHE A 701 26.06 41.03 -18.84
CA PHE A 701 27.45 40.79 -19.22
C PHE A 701 28.42 40.94 -18.06
N ASP A 702 28.29 42.02 -17.27
CA ASP A 702 29.16 42.26 -16.12
C ASP A 702 28.98 41.20 -15.02
N TYR A 703 27.77 40.69 -14.84
CA TYR A 703 27.49 39.56 -13.97
C TYR A 703 28.27 38.31 -14.40
N ASN A 704 28.17 37.92 -15.68
CA ASN A 704 28.92 36.78 -16.23
C ASN A 704 30.44 36.99 -16.15
N HIS A 705 30.91 38.22 -16.37
CA HIS A 705 32.33 38.57 -16.21
C HIS A 705 32.77 38.47 -14.74
N ALA A 706 31.93 38.87 -13.79
CA ALA A 706 32.21 38.69 -12.37
C ALA A 706 32.31 37.21 -11.97
N ILE A 707 31.46 36.33 -12.54
CA ILE A 707 31.59 34.87 -12.38
C ILE A 707 32.95 34.39 -12.89
N ALA A 708 33.33 34.79 -14.11
CA ALA A 708 34.61 34.39 -14.70
C ALA A 708 35.80 34.83 -13.83
N LEU A 709 35.78 36.06 -13.32
CA LEU A 709 36.81 36.57 -12.39
C LEU A 709 36.84 35.81 -11.07
N TRP A 710 35.68 35.42 -10.53
CA TRP A 710 35.57 34.61 -9.31
C TRP A 710 36.17 33.21 -9.52
N ARG A 711 35.84 32.53 -10.63
CA ARG A 711 36.45 31.23 -11.03
C ARG A 711 37.97 31.32 -11.19
N LEU A 712 38.47 32.42 -11.76
CA LEU A 712 39.90 32.75 -11.88
C LEU A 712 40.57 33.21 -10.56
N LYS A 713 39.86 33.12 -9.43
CA LYS A 713 40.33 33.50 -8.08
C LYS A 713 40.73 34.97 -7.97
N ARG A 714 40.19 35.85 -8.81
CA ARG A 714 40.39 37.32 -8.75
C ARG A 714 39.32 37.99 -7.88
N TYR A 715 39.20 37.52 -6.64
CA TYR A 715 38.06 37.84 -5.75
C TYR A 715 37.79 39.34 -5.58
N LYS A 716 38.83 40.18 -5.43
CA LYS A 716 38.64 41.64 -5.29
C LYS A 716 38.04 42.31 -6.54
N GLN A 717 38.45 41.85 -7.72
CA GLN A 717 37.92 42.38 -8.99
C GLN A 717 36.48 41.90 -9.19
N ALA A 718 36.23 40.61 -8.92
CA ALA A 718 34.89 40.03 -8.95
C ALA A 718 33.94 40.74 -7.96
N GLU A 719 34.37 41.00 -6.72
CA GLU A 719 33.59 41.71 -5.70
C GLU A 719 33.21 43.12 -6.17
N THR A 720 34.18 43.87 -6.70
CA THR A 720 33.96 45.24 -7.18
C THR A 720 32.95 45.28 -8.33
N LEU A 721 33.09 44.36 -9.29
CA LEU A 721 32.22 44.29 -10.46
C LEU A 721 30.81 43.81 -10.08
N CYS A 722 30.71 42.74 -9.28
CA CYS A 722 29.45 42.17 -8.82
C CYS A 722 28.66 43.17 -7.96
N LEU A 723 29.33 43.86 -7.03
CA LEU A 723 28.70 44.91 -6.22
C LEU A 723 28.14 46.06 -7.10
N SER A 724 28.84 46.42 -8.18
CA SER A 724 28.33 47.39 -9.15
C SER A 724 27.06 46.90 -9.85
N VAL A 725 26.99 45.62 -10.23
CA VAL A 725 25.78 45.00 -10.79
C VAL A 725 24.63 45.03 -9.79
N VAL A 726 24.85 44.58 -8.55
CA VAL A 726 23.85 44.59 -7.47
C VAL A 726 23.28 45.98 -7.24
N ASN A 727 24.14 47.01 -7.13
CA ASN A 727 23.71 48.39 -6.92
C ASN A 727 22.87 48.93 -8.08
N ARG A 728 23.21 48.58 -9.32
CA ARG A 728 22.42 48.97 -10.50
C ARG A 728 21.04 48.33 -10.53
N TYR A 729 20.91 47.08 -10.08
CA TYR A 729 19.60 46.43 -9.95
C TYR A 729 18.77 47.02 -8.80
N TYR A 730 19.36 47.30 -7.63
CA TYR A 730 18.67 48.02 -6.56
C TYR A 730 18.16 49.39 -7.04
N ALA A 731 18.98 50.13 -7.80
CA ALA A 731 18.59 51.40 -8.39
C ALA A 731 17.43 51.25 -9.41
N LEU A 732 17.45 50.21 -10.24
CA LEU A 732 16.36 49.88 -11.18
C LEU A 732 15.03 49.69 -10.45
N PHE A 733 15.04 48.96 -9.33
CA PHE A 733 13.85 48.72 -8.51
C PHE A 733 13.47 49.88 -7.58
N GLY A 734 14.28 50.93 -7.50
CA GLY A 734 14.01 52.09 -6.65
C GLY A 734 14.09 51.80 -5.15
N ILE A 735 14.80 50.74 -4.75
CA ILE A 735 14.95 50.31 -3.36
C ILE A 735 16.41 50.22 -2.95
N THR A 736 16.68 50.27 -1.65
CA THR A 736 18.00 50.04 -1.07
C THR A 736 18.03 48.72 -0.28
N PRO A 737 19.21 48.17 0.06
CA PRO A 737 19.29 47.00 0.94
C PRO A 737 18.54 47.20 2.28
N GLN A 738 18.52 48.42 2.82
CA GLN A 738 17.82 48.71 4.07
C GLN A 738 16.29 48.57 3.93
N ASP A 739 15.74 48.82 2.74
CA ASP A 739 14.30 48.70 2.48
C ASP A 739 13.83 47.24 2.44
N VAL A 740 14.75 46.29 2.22
CA VAL A 740 14.46 44.84 2.18
C VAL A 740 14.35 44.24 3.59
N MET A 741 14.98 44.88 4.57
CA MET A 741 15.05 44.40 5.95
C MET A 741 13.65 44.32 6.58
N GLY A 742 13.34 43.16 7.18
CA GLY A 742 12.08 42.93 7.91
C GLY A 742 10.80 42.86 7.05
N LYS A 743 10.89 42.91 5.72
CA LYS A 743 9.72 42.78 4.82
C LYS A 743 9.72 41.42 4.11
N ASN A 744 8.54 40.82 3.98
CA ASN A 744 8.31 39.59 3.23
C ASN A 744 8.16 39.90 1.72
N SER A 745 8.26 38.86 0.87
CA SER A 745 8.22 38.97 -0.59
C SER A 745 6.96 39.68 -1.13
N ASP A 746 5.81 39.46 -0.52
CA ASP A 746 4.52 40.11 -0.82
C ASP A 746 4.55 41.62 -0.55
N VAL A 747 5.14 42.03 0.58
CA VAL A 747 5.32 43.44 0.94
C VAL A 747 6.36 44.11 0.03
N LEU A 748 7.42 43.39 -0.33
CA LEU A 748 8.45 43.88 -1.25
C LEU A 748 7.91 44.13 -2.65
N TRP A 749 7.07 43.22 -3.15
CA TRP A 749 6.41 43.36 -4.45
C TRP A 749 5.62 44.68 -4.57
N ALA A 750 5.02 45.15 -3.47
CA ALA A 750 4.22 46.37 -3.43
C ALA A 750 5.04 47.67 -3.45
N ILE A 751 6.34 47.63 -3.17
CA ILE A 751 7.18 48.85 -3.03
C ILE A 751 8.25 49.00 -4.12
N ILE A 752 8.53 47.96 -4.90
CA ILE A 752 9.51 48.02 -5.99
C ILE A 752 8.91 48.67 -7.24
N ASN A 753 9.76 49.34 -8.02
CA ASN A 753 9.41 49.68 -9.40
C ASN A 753 9.25 48.39 -10.22
N GLN A 754 8.26 48.37 -11.12
CA GLN A 754 7.97 47.23 -11.98
C GLN A 754 8.27 47.58 -13.45
N PRO A 755 9.56 47.56 -13.86
CA PRO A 755 9.93 47.72 -15.26
C PRO A 755 9.40 46.56 -16.13
N GLU A 756 9.50 46.71 -17.45
CA GLU A 756 9.28 45.58 -18.36
C GLU A 756 10.21 44.41 -17.97
N ASN A 757 9.75 43.17 -18.08
CA ASN A 757 10.47 41.97 -17.64
C ASN A 757 10.91 41.96 -16.15
N VAL A 758 10.14 42.62 -15.26
CA VAL A 758 10.43 42.73 -13.82
C VAL A 758 10.86 41.41 -13.15
N HIS A 759 10.24 40.27 -13.49
CA HIS A 759 10.56 38.98 -12.86
C HIS A 759 11.98 38.52 -13.19
N GLU A 760 12.43 38.67 -14.43
CA GLU A 760 13.78 38.33 -14.87
C GLU A 760 14.81 39.22 -14.17
N HIS A 761 14.54 40.52 -14.06
CA HIS A 761 15.41 41.44 -13.33
C HIS A 761 15.49 41.12 -11.83
N ILE A 762 14.39 40.67 -11.20
CA ILE A 762 14.39 40.29 -9.78
C ILE A 762 15.27 39.06 -9.60
N LYS A 763 15.17 38.10 -10.52
CA LYS A 763 16.02 36.90 -10.51
C LYS A 763 17.49 37.28 -10.67
N HIS A 764 17.84 38.10 -11.64
CA HIS A 764 19.22 38.56 -11.84
C HIS A 764 19.79 39.33 -10.62
N LEU A 765 18.95 40.07 -9.88
CA LEU A 765 19.36 40.67 -8.61
C LEU A 765 19.65 39.59 -7.55
N ALA A 766 18.79 38.57 -7.45
CA ALA A 766 19.01 37.45 -6.54
C ALA A 766 20.32 36.70 -6.87
N ASP A 767 20.55 36.40 -8.14
CA ASP A 767 21.77 35.74 -8.63
C ASP A 767 23.03 36.57 -8.34
N ALA A 768 22.96 37.90 -8.56
CA ALA A 768 24.07 38.79 -8.27
C ALA A 768 24.35 38.91 -6.76
N LEU A 769 23.30 38.93 -5.91
CA LEU A 769 23.44 38.93 -4.45
C LEU A 769 24.07 37.63 -3.96
N GLU A 770 23.65 36.50 -4.51
CA GLU A 770 24.24 35.21 -4.20
C GLU A 770 25.71 35.14 -4.63
N LEU A 771 26.04 35.54 -5.87
CA LEU A 771 27.42 35.56 -6.34
C LEU A 771 28.29 36.42 -5.43
N LEU A 772 27.79 37.57 -4.99
CA LEU A 772 28.49 38.44 -4.05
C LEU A 772 28.72 37.75 -2.69
N ALA A 773 27.75 37.00 -2.18
CA ALA A 773 27.91 36.17 -0.98
C ALA A 773 29.01 35.10 -1.17
N ARG A 774 28.99 34.36 -2.29
CA ARG A 774 30.02 33.36 -2.63
C ARG A 774 31.42 33.96 -2.78
N ILE A 775 31.52 35.17 -3.34
CA ILE A 775 32.79 35.92 -3.41
C ILE A 775 33.27 36.30 -2.01
N ASN A 776 32.36 36.64 -1.10
CA ASN A 776 32.68 36.94 0.29
C ASN A 776 33.14 35.69 1.06
N ASP A 777 32.47 34.55 0.87
CA ASP A 777 32.85 33.27 1.47
C ASP A 777 34.27 32.85 1.05
N ALA A 778 34.59 32.98 -0.25
CA ALA A 778 35.93 32.70 -0.77
C ALA A 778 37.02 33.62 -0.18
N GLN A 779 36.62 34.75 0.40
CA GLN A 779 37.48 35.69 1.13
C GLN A 779 37.40 35.53 2.67
N GLY A 780 36.64 34.55 3.17
CA GLY A 780 36.44 34.29 4.60
C GLY A 780 35.54 35.30 5.32
N LYS A 781 34.68 36.02 4.59
CA LYS A 781 33.70 36.98 5.13
C LYS A 781 32.31 36.33 5.21
N VAL A 782 31.60 36.53 6.32
CA VAL A 782 30.23 36.03 6.52
C VAL A 782 29.21 37.11 6.13
N SER A 783 28.20 36.77 5.33
CA SER A 783 27.31 37.76 4.68
C SER A 783 25.82 37.36 4.68
N PRO A 784 25.21 37.08 5.84
CA PRO A 784 23.90 36.43 5.92
C PRO A 784 22.78 37.28 5.30
N PHE A 785 22.88 38.61 5.39
CA PHE A 785 21.90 39.50 4.78
C PHE A 785 21.87 39.44 3.25
N LEU A 786 23.01 39.16 2.59
CA LEU A 786 23.01 38.99 1.13
C LEU A 786 22.19 37.77 0.73
N ARG A 787 22.35 36.66 1.46
CA ARG A 787 21.62 35.41 1.24
C ARG A 787 20.15 35.53 1.58
N ILE A 788 19.81 36.16 2.71
CA ILE A 788 18.41 36.45 3.08
C ILE A 788 17.73 37.29 1.98
N HIS A 789 18.41 38.30 1.44
CA HIS A 789 17.84 39.11 0.36
C HIS A 789 17.66 38.28 -0.92
N ALA A 790 18.68 37.50 -1.31
CA ALA A 790 18.58 36.61 -2.46
C ALA A 790 17.40 35.63 -2.34
N MET A 791 17.22 34.97 -1.18
CA MET A 791 16.07 34.07 -0.93
C MET A 791 14.73 34.78 -1.11
N LYS A 792 14.58 36.01 -0.59
CA LYS A 792 13.34 36.78 -0.74
C LYS A 792 13.03 37.08 -2.20
N PHE A 793 14.04 37.42 -2.99
CA PHE A 793 13.90 37.71 -4.41
C PHE A 793 13.65 36.43 -5.24
N TYR A 794 14.31 35.31 -4.95
CA TYR A 794 13.98 34.01 -5.56
C TYR A 794 12.56 33.55 -5.26
N ASN A 795 12.08 33.79 -4.03
CA ASN A 795 10.70 33.51 -3.66
C ASN A 795 9.71 34.38 -4.46
N MET A 796 10.05 35.65 -4.74
CA MET A 796 9.22 36.53 -5.58
C MET A 796 9.13 36.06 -7.03
N THR A 797 10.14 35.35 -7.54
CA THR A 797 10.19 34.84 -8.91
C THR A 797 9.84 33.37 -9.04
N ALA A 798 9.37 32.73 -7.96
CA ALA A 798 9.08 31.30 -7.90
C ALA A 798 10.25 30.43 -8.42
N ALA A 799 11.46 30.69 -7.91
CA ALA A 799 12.68 29.94 -8.22
C ALA A 799 13.07 29.02 -7.03
N PRO A 800 12.40 27.86 -6.84
CA PRO A 800 12.52 27.06 -5.63
C PRO A 800 13.90 26.42 -5.48
N GLU A 801 14.51 25.99 -6.58
CA GLU A 801 15.82 25.32 -6.59
C GLU A 801 16.93 26.27 -6.11
N SER A 802 16.97 27.49 -6.66
CA SER A 802 17.89 28.54 -6.20
C SER A 802 17.62 29.00 -4.78
N LEU A 803 16.34 29.11 -4.36
CA LEU A 803 15.99 29.44 -2.98
C LEU A 803 16.51 28.41 -1.99
N VAL A 804 16.27 27.12 -2.25
CA VAL A 804 16.72 26.01 -1.39
C VAL A 804 18.24 26.03 -1.28
N ARG A 805 18.95 26.14 -2.40
CA ARG A 805 20.42 26.20 -2.42
C ARG A 805 20.97 27.37 -1.61
N VAL A 806 20.45 28.58 -1.78
CA VAL A 806 20.87 29.74 -0.96
C VAL A 806 20.50 29.57 0.50
N GLY A 807 19.34 28.95 0.80
CA GLY A 807 18.90 28.67 2.16
C GLY A 807 19.81 27.68 2.88
N GLN A 808 20.27 26.63 2.21
CA GLN A 808 21.27 25.69 2.75
C GLN A 808 22.59 26.40 3.08
N ASP A 809 23.10 27.22 2.16
CA ASP A 809 24.32 28.01 2.41
C ASP A 809 24.13 29.00 3.59
N LEU A 810 22.96 29.63 3.70
CA LEU A 810 22.64 30.51 4.83
C LEU A 810 22.62 29.76 6.16
N ALA A 811 22.06 28.55 6.17
CA ALA A 811 22.08 27.69 7.35
C ALA A 811 23.52 27.32 7.75
N ASP A 812 24.40 27.05 6.79
CA ASP A 812 25.83 26.81 7.05
C ASP A 812 26.56 28.04 7.58
N GLU A 813 26.25 29.26 7.09
CA GLU A 813 26.78 30.50 7.66
C GLU A 813 26.35 30.68 9.12
N PHE A 814 25.09 30.38 9.45
CA PHE A 814 24.58 30.42 10.82
C PHE A 814 25.25 29.36 11.70
N VAL A 815 25.48 28.15 11.19
CA VAL A 815 26.29 27.13 11.87
C VAL A 815 27.72 27.63 12.13
N ALA A 816 28.35 28.30 11.15
CA ALA A 816 29.72 28.82 11.27
C ALA A 816 29.85 29.88 12.38
N ILE A 817 28.83 30.72 12.58
CA ILE A 817 28.77 31.68 13.69
C ILE A 817 28.17 31.10 14.98
N LYS A 818 27.86 29.80 15.01
CA LYS A 818 27.28 29.04 16.13
C LYS A 818 25.85 29.46 16.51
N ASP A 819 25.10 30.03 15.57
CA ASP A 819 23.68 30.27 15.72
C ASP A 819 22.87 29.06 15.20
N TYR A 820 22.85 27.99 15.99
CA TYR A 820 22.18 26.74 15.61
C TYR A 820 20.66 26.87 15.61
N VAL A 821 20.11 27.78 16.42
CA VAL A 821 18.66 28.05 16.45
C VAL A 821 18.26 28.75 15.16
N GLY A 822 18.99 29.80 14.76
CA GLY A 822 18.77 30.47 13.48
C GLY A 822 18.94 29.52 12.30
N ALA A 823 19.97 28.65 12.31
CA ALA A 823 20.16 27.65 11.25
C ALA A 823 18.96 26.68 11.15
N ARG A 824 18.43 26.25 12.30
CA ARG A 824 17.24 25.39 12.35
C ARG A 824 16.00 26.11 11.81
N GLU A 825 15.77 27.36 12.22
CA GLU A 825 14.66 28.18 11.73
C GLU A 825 14.71 28.37 10.21
N VAL A 826 15.89 28.58 9.64
CA VAL A 826 16.08 28.67 8.17
C VAL A 826 15.60 27.39 7.49
N MET A 827 16.03 26.23 7.99
CA MET A 827 15.68 24.94 7.42
C MET A 827 14.18 24.61 7.55
N GLU A 828 13.61 24.78 8.74
CA GLU A 828 12.22 24.43 9.04
C GLU A 828 11.20 25.36 8.37
N GLN A 829 11.49 26.66 8.27
CA GLN A 829 10.52 27.64 7.77
C GLN A 829 10.65 27.94 6.28
N TYR A 830 11.84 27.79 5.68
CA TYR A 830 12.10 28.27 4.32
C TYR A 830 12.66 27.21 3.38
N VAL A 831 13.41 26.21 3.86
CA VAL A 831 14.06 25.22 2.97
C VAL A 831 13.20 23.96 2.83
N LEU A 832 12.92 23.26 3.93
CA LEU A 832 12.18 21.99 3.92
C LEU A 832 10.75 22.12 3.34
N PRO A 833 9.96 23.18 3.67
CA PRO A 833 8.65 23.36 3.05
C PRO A 833 8.74 23.49 1.52
N VAL A 834 9.70 24.28 1.02
CA VAL A 834 9.88 24.51 -0.43
C VAL A 834 10.32 23.22 -1.14
N VAL A 835 11.22 22.43 -0.53
CA VAL A 835 11.61 21.12 -1.10
C VAL A 835 10.39 20.21 -1.26
N ASN A 836 9.51 20.18 -0.26
CA ASN A 836 8.32 19.34 -0.28
C ASN A 836 7.24 19.87 -1.24
N GLU A 837 6.96 21.18 -1.22
CA GLU A 837 5.91 21.82 -2.04
C GLU A 837 6.29 21.88 -3.53
N ALA A 838 7.55 22.19 -3.84
CA ALA A 838 8.05 22.25 -5.21
C ALA A 838 8.49 20.88 -5.76
N GLY A 839 8.48 19.82 -4.93
CA GLY A 839 8.83 18.47 -5.35
C GLY A 839 10.30 18.30 -5.74
N LEU A 840 11.22 18.97 -5.05
CA LEU A 840 12.66 18.93 -5.33
C LEU A 840 13.32 17.66 -4.78
N VAL A 841 12.84 16.51 -5.25
CA VAL A 841 13.20 15.17 -4.76
C VAL A 841 14.71 14.90 -4.82
N GLN A 842 15.39 15.44 -5.82
CA GLN A 842 16.85 15.27 -5.97
C GLN A 842 17.64 15.95 -4.85
N ARG A 843 17.10 17.01 -4.23
CA ARG A 843 17.72 17.69 -3.09
C ARG A 843 17.29 17.12 -1.74
N LEU A 844 16.27 16.26 -1.71
CA LEU A 844 15.63 15.79 -0.49
C LEU A 844 16.62 15.18 0.51
N VAL A 845 17.50 14.29 0.04
CA VAL A 845 18.48 13.62 0.91
C VAL A 845 19.51 14.62 1.45
N GLN A 846 20.08 15.45 0.57
CA GLN A 846 21.09 16.44 0.93
C GLN A 846 20.58 17.47 1.96
N VAL A 847 19.38 18.00 1.73
CA VAL A 847 18.75 19.00 2.61
C VAL A 847 18.45 18.39 3.98
N ARG A 848 17.88 17.18 4.01
CA ARG A 848 17.50 16.52 5.26
C ARG A 848 18.70 16.03 6.05
N SER A 849 19.77 15.58 5.39
CA SER A 849 21.00 15.16 6.07
C SER A 849 21.75 16.36 6.69
N GLN A 850 21.76 17.52 6.00
CA GLN A 850 22.23 18.80 6.58
C GLN A 850 21.38 19.20 7.79
N TYR A 851 20.04 19.11 7.67
CA TYR A 851 19.12 19.40 8.77
C TYR A 851 19.37 18.51 10.00
N ALA A 852 19.64 17.22 9.81
CA ALA A 852 20.00 16.31 10.91
C ALA A 852 21.29 16.75 11.62
N VAL A 853 22.29 17.26 10.90
CA VAL A 853 23.50 17.83 11.51
C VAL A 853 23.17 19.08 12.33
N ILE A 854 22.32 19.96 11.83
CA ILE A 854 21.87 21.17 12.53
C ILE A 854 21.12 20.80 13.82
N LEU A 855 20.22 19.81 13.77
CA LEU A 855 19.55 19.26 14.96
C LEU A 855 20.55 18.77 16.01
N ALA A 856 21.55 17.99 15.58
CA ALA A 856 22.58 17.48 16.49
C ALA A 856 23.42 18.61 17.10
N LEU A 857 23.74 19.67 16.34
CA LEU A 857 24.45 20.85 16.82
C LEU A 857 23.60 21.69 17.79
N ALA A 858 22.29 21.74 17.59
CA ALA A 858 21.34 22.37 18.49
C ALA A 858 21.08 21.56 19.79
N GLY A 859 21.58 20.32 19.87
CA GLY A 859 21.44 19.43 21.03
C GLY A 859 20.28 18.42 20.93
N GLU A 860 19.53 18.42 19.82
CA GLU A 860 18.40 17.52 19.56
C GLU A 860 18.90 16.19 18.96
N HIS A 861 19.76 15.48 19.69
CA HIS A 861 20.46 14.29 19.18
C HIS A 861 19.52 13.14 18.80
N GLU A 862 18.45 12.91 19.56
CA GLU A 862 17.45 11.87 19.24
C GLU A 862 16.70 12.19 17.94
N GLN A 863 16.35 13.46 17.72
CA GLN A 863 15.69 13.89 16.48
C GLN A 863 16.62 13.78 15.28
N ALA A 864 17.90 14.15 15.44
CA ALA A 864 18.92 13.99 14.42
C ALA A 864 19.12 12.52 14.03
N GLU A 865 19.21 11.62 15.01
CA GLU A 865 19.32 10.18 14.76
C GLU A 865 18.07 9.62 14.08
N ALA A 866 16.87 10.01 14.54
CA ALA A 866 15.61 9.62 13.92
C ALA A 866 15.50 10.09 12.45
N GLU A 867 16.02 11.28 12.14
CA GLU A 867 16.07 11.80 10.78
C GLU A 867 17.04 10.98 9.90
N MET A 868 18.24 10.68 10.41
CA MET A 868 19.20 9.83 9.68
C MET A 868 18.71 8.40 9.48
N CYS A 869 17.97 7.83 10.45
CA CYS A 869 17.32 6.54 10.30
C CYS A 869 16.26 6.55 9.20
N ARG A 870 15.49 7.65 9.06
CA ARG A 870 14.53 7.82 7.96
C ARG A 870 15.22 7.93 6.60
N LEU A 871 16.41 8.53 6.54
CA LEU A 871 17.19 8.66 5.31
C LEU A 871 17.99 7.39 4.95
N ALA A 872 18.21 6.47 5.88
CA ALA A 872 19.03 5.29 5.66
C ALA A 872 18.66 4.47 4.40
N PRO A 873 17.37 4.25 4.06
CA PRO A 873 16.99 3.55 2.84
C PRO A 873 17.50 4.21 1.54
N PHE A 874 17.74 5.51 1.55
CA PHE A 874 18.22 6.25 0.37
C PHE A 874 19.72 6.10 0.12
N PHE A 875 20.51 5.65 1.11
CA PHE A 875 21.98 5.70 1.04
C PHE A 875 22.57 4.75 -0.01
N GLU A 876 21.94 3.62 -0.28
CA GLU A 876 22.41 2.68 -1.29
C GLU A 876 22.29 3.23 -2.72
N GLY A 877 21.28 4.06 -2.98
CA GLY A 877 21.10 4.74 -4.26
C GLY A 877 21.94 6.00 -4.47
N LEU A 878 22.72 6.43 -3.46
CA LEU A 878 23.62 7.57 -3.60
C LEU A 878 24.94 7.16 -4.28
N THR A 879 25.46 8.05 -5.12
CA THR A 879 26.72 7.83 -5.86
C THR A 879 27.78 8.88 -5.52
N GLY A 880 29.05 8.52 -5.68
CA GLY A 880 30.19 9.44 -5.64
C GLY A 880 30.27 10.30 -4.37
N GLU A 881 30.29 11.62 -4.56
CA GLU A 881 30.47 12.63 -3.51
C GLU A 881 29.28 12.69 -2.54
N GLN A 882 28.05 12.49 -3.01
CA GLN A 882 26.83 12.57 -2.19
C GLN A 882 26.83 11.50 -1.08
N ARG A 883 27.25 10.28 -1.42
CA ARG A 883 27.36 9.20 -0.44
C ARG A 883 28.39 9.51 0.63
N LEU A 884 29.56 10.01 0.21
CA LEU A 884 30.64 10.38 1.13
C LEU A 884 30.22 11.52 2.06
N GLU A 885 29.48 12.51 1.54
CA GLU A 885 28.94 13.62 2.32
C GLU A 885 28.03 13.12 3.44
N VAL A 886 27.06 12.27 3.12
CA VAL A 886 26.08 11.74 4.08
C VAL A 886 26.73 10.81 5.11
N GLU A 887 27.71 10.00 4.71
CA GLU A 887 28.50 9.18 5.64
C GLU A 887 29.32 10.05 6.60
N ASN A 888 29.93 11.14 6.12
CA ASN A 888 30.65 12.09 6.97
C ASN A 888 29.71 12.80 7.97
N GLN A 889 28.52 13.20 7.52
CA GLN A 889 27.50 13.82 8.37
C GLN A 889 27.01 12.84 9.45
N SER A 890 26.73 11.58 9.08
CA SER A 890 26.35 10.51 10.03
C SER A 890 27.41 10.32 11.12
N ASN A 891 28.67 10.23 10.72
CA ASN A 891 29.80 10.10 11.64
C ASN A 891 29.94 11.33 12.55
N TYR A 892 29.69 12.53 12.02
CA TYR A 892 29.74 13.76 12.80
C TYR A 892 28.61 13.83 13.85
N ILE A 893 27.38 13.46 13.50
CA ILE A 893 26.24 13.37 14.41
C ILE A 893 26.54 12.40 15.56
N ALA A 894 27.05 11.20 15.25
CA ALA A 894 27.43 10.21 16.26
C ALA A 894 28.53 10.74 17.21
N GLN A 895 29.51 11.48 16.69
CA GLN A 895 30.55 12.11 17.52
C GLN A 895 29.98 13.21 18.43
N LEU A 896 29.00 13.99 17.96
CA LEU A 896 28.33 15.02 18.77
C LEU A 896 27.54 14.38 19.91
N ALA A 897 26.73 13.35 19.61
CA ALA A 897 25.97 12.61 20.62
C ALA A 897 26.88 11.97 21.68
N TYR A 898 28.00 11.36 21.25
CA TYR A 898 28.99 10.81 22.18
C TYR A 898 29.62 11.88 23.10
N LYS A 899 29.96 13.05 22.55
CA LYS A 899 30.50 14.16 23.34
C LYS A 899 29.49 14.70 24.35
N ALA A 900 28.22 14.82 23.95
CA ALA A 900 27.14 15.26 24.83
C ALA A 900 26.95 14.29 26.00
N ALA A 901 26.80 12.99 25.72
CA ALA A 901 26.69 11.95 26.74
C ALA A 901 27.90 11.93 27.70
N LYS A 902 29.13 12.08 27.18
CA LYS A 902 30.36 12.18 27.99
C LYS A 902 30.33 13.40 28.93
N SER A 903 29.80 14.53 28.46
CA SER A 903 29.69 15.76 29.26
C SER A 903 28.65 15.64 30.38
N GLU A 904 27.52 14.98 30.11
CA GLU A 904 26.44 14.77 31.09
C GLU A 904 26.87 13.79 32.19
N VAL A 905 27.55 12.70 31.82
CA VAL A 905 28.20 11.79 32.79
C VAL A 905 29.19 12.56 33.65
N THR A 906 30.01 13.43 33.06
CA THR A 906 30.97 14.24 33.84
C THR A 906 30.27 15.22 34.80
N ARG A 907 29.10 15.75 34.43
CA ARG A 907 28.29 16.65 35.27
C ARG A 907 27.61 15.91 36.42
N LEU A 908 27.11 14.69 36.20
CA LEU A 908 26.43 13.86 37.19
C LEU A 908 27.37 13.30 38.27
N PHE A 909 28.60 12.96 37.90
CA PHE A 909 29.55 12.30 38.80
C PHE A 909 30.61 13.23 39.42
N GLY A 910 30.63 14.51 39.06
CA GLY A 910 31.62 15.48 39.54
C GLY A 910 33.02 15.27 38.98
N ALA A 911 34.02 16.00 39.50
CA ALA A 911 35.41 15.90 39.06
C ALA A 911 36.05 14.58 39.55
N VAL A 912 35.92 13.52 38.75
CA VAL A 912 36.49 12.20 39.03
C VAL A 912 38.00 12.24 38.83
N GLY A 913 38.75 11.73 39.82
CA GLY A 913 40.21 11.73 39.76
C GLY A 913 40.72 10.89 38.59
N ARG A 914 41.76 11.37 37.88
CA ARG A 914 42.34 10.68 36.69
C ARG A 914 42.65 9.18 36.88
N ASN A 915 42.93 8.74 38.10
CA ASN A 915 43.26 7.35 38.43
C ASN A 915 42.12 6.59 39.13
N GLU A 916 40.99 7.22 39.40
CA GLU A 916 39.79 6.59 39.99
C GLU A 916 39.05 5.74 38.95
N PRO A 917 38.29 4.73 39.37
CA PRO A 917 37.45 3.95 38.47
C PRO A 917 36.42 4.84 37.76
N CYS A 918 36.22 4.58 36.47
CA CYS A 918 35.36 5.37 35.61
C CYS A 918 33.89 5.25 36.05
N PRO A 919 33.14 6.37 36.17
CA PRO A 919 31.76 6.34 36.69
C PRO A 919 30.74 5.60 35.81
N CYS A 920 31.08 5.33 34.55
CA CYS A 920 30.25 4.56 33.63
C CYS A 920 30.14 3.06 33.98
N GLY A 921 30.71 2.61 35.11
CA GLY A 921 30.64 1.22 35.56
C GLY A 921 31.58 0.24 34.84
N SER A 922 32.44 0.72 33.94
CA SER A 922 33.35 -0.12 33.15
C SER A 922 34.49 -0.76 33.93
N GLY A 923 34.72 -0.36 35.20
CA GLY A 923 35.79 -0.87 36.06
C GLY A 923 37.21 -0.41 35.70
N VAL A 924 37.39 0.32 34.60
CA VAL A 924 38.70 0.85 34.15
C VAL A 924 38.96 2.25 34.73
N LYS A 925 40.22 2.66 34.89
CA LYS A 925 40.58 4.01 35.37
C LYS A 925 40.04 5.09 34.44
N TYR A 926 39.53 6.20 34.99
CA TYR A 926 38.93 7.31 34.25
C TYR A 926 39.81 7.77 33.06
N LYS A 927 41.12 7.99 33.26
CA LYS A 927 42.06 8.36 32.18
C LYS A 927 42.22 7.38 31.02
N LYS A 928 41.68 6.15 31.14
CA LYS A 928 41.71 5.10 30.10
C LYS A 928 40.33 4.84 29.51
N CYS A 929 39.34 5.67 29.85
CA CYS A 929 37.96 5.56 29.41
C CYS A 929 37.44 6.98 29.11
N HIS A 930 36.49 7.50 29.88
CA HIS A 930 35.92 8.85 29.66
C HIS A 930 36.89 10.01 29.99
N GLY A 931 38.06 9.76 30.55
CA GLY A 931 39.13 10.75 30.75
C GLY A 931 40.29 10.64 29.76
N ALA A 932 40.16 9.77 28.74
CA ALA A 932 41.08 9.67 27.61
C ALA A 932 40.82 10.77 26.57
#